data_AF-A0AAJ0FVS7-F1
#
_entry.id   AF-A0AAJ0FVS7-F1
#
_cell.length_a   1.000
_cell.length_b   1.000
_cell.length_c   1.000
_cell.angle_alpha   90.00
_cell.angle_beta   90.00
_cell.angle_gamma   90.00
#
_symmetry.space_group_name_H-M   'P 1'
#
loop_
_entity.id
_entity.type
_entity.pdbx_description
1 polymer ?
#
loop_
_entity_poly.entity_id
_entity_poly.type
_entity_poly.pdbx_seq_one_letter_code
_entity_poly.pdbx_strand_id
1 'polypeptide(L)'
;MLAKLNVVAVVAASLSAVSAQTFQRLGTCPTLGCVLPPDQSDFLPGQLFDLRVEVHAPVNGSEAAHDGKPDEKFKVTIAKEGKEPQDIAKAFKIEEPKLEKWTFKWYEDLFAEDNKTPSVVNVASKAYRKLSLNEAGKYTVTLEYYGGEKTTAEWVVRPIVKERKAKNVIFFIGDGMTTNMITAARLLGHKSINGKYQTRMQMDEFPVLGHQMTHSIDSYITDSANSASALYSGHKSTVNAMGVHADSSPDPFDDPKVETIVEIFRRITKGAWGAVSTAFLADATPIALTGHTRRRSEYGPLIDQALNGMTNYSWTNHGGPDVFFGAGAEQFFAGKGTYQGKDYYEAFAKKDYTVSLNKTSLEKIDISKRALGVFCQSNLPVWLDRNVYPENLESFKNDPKGGKKPALDLPGLKDMTLKAVEVLHKRGGDKGFFLMSEAASVDKQMHALDYDRALGDLLELDDTVRATIKKLKELGIFEETLVVVSADHGHGFDVWGSADTEYLSKQQDERTKRNAIGVYEKSGLSQYTEKPKNLNYGTGVNFPANWEPRYAIAGGVGAAPDHREDYKVHKSGPREPAVKSSDGYVVNPKDAPNGIVINGTLPTSEAQGVHSLTDVPVFAMGPCQETFGGTFNNVDIFYKMATCLGLARPNTSSCKPKKM
;
A
#
# COMPACT_ATOMS: atom_id res chain seq x y z
N MET A 1 -22.33 10.78 67.87
CA MET A 1 -23.74 10.93 67.45
C MET A 1 -23.76 11.30 65.97
N LEU A 2 -24.39 10.42 65.19
CA LEU A 2 -25.07 10.60 63.90
C LEU A 2 -24.52 11.56 62.84
N ALA A 3 -24.13 10.93 61.75
CA ALA A 3 -23.89 11.46 60.42
C ALA A 3 -25.14 12.14 59.80
N LYS A 4 -24.89 13.18 59.02
CA LYS A 4 -25.70 13.58 57.86
C LYS A 4 -24.76 14.17 56.81
N LEU A 5 -24.66 13.52 55.66
CA LEU A 5 -24.52 14.19 54.36
C LEU A 5 -24.80 13.18 53.24
N ASN A 6 -26.03 13.23 52.76
CA ASN A 6 -26.37 12.86 51.39
C ASN A 6 -25.88 13.99 50.47
N VAL A 7 -25.15 13.67 49.40
CA VAL A 7 -25.49 14.14 48.05
C VAL A 7 -25.04 13.07 47.06
N VAL A 8 -26.01 12.61 46.29
CA VAL A 8 -25.93 11.69 45.16
C VAL A 8 -25.11 12.34 44.03
N ALA A 9 -24.03 11.69 43.61
CA ALA A 9 -23.42 11.93 42.30
C ALA A 9 -23.83 10.79 41.37
N VAL A 10 -24.82 11.05 40.52
CA VAL A 10 -25.15 10.20 39.37
C VAL A 10 -23.96 10.28 38.43
N VAL A 11 -23.13 9.24 38.42
CA VAL A 11 -22.17 9.00 37.36
C VAL A 11 -22.99 8.56 36.14
N ALA A 12 -23.24 9.50 35.23
CA ALA A 12 -23.65 9.16 33.87
C ALA A 12 -22.45 8.53 33.18
N ALA A 13 -22.26 7.23 33.40
CA ALA A 13 -21.44 6.40 32.56
C ALA A 13 -22.14 6.35 31.20
N SER A 14 -21.63 7.15 30.25
CA SER A 14 -21.94 6.98 28.83
C SER A 14 -21.51 5.59 28.42
N LEU A 15 -22.47 4.65 28.42
CA LEU A 15 -22.34 3.37 27.75
C LEU A 15 -22.28 3.67 26.25
N SER A 16 -21.07 3.93 25.75
CA SER A 16 -20.74 3.65 24.36
C SER A 16 -20.81 2.13 24.22
N ALA A 17 -22.02 1.63 23.94
CA ALA A 17 -22.21 0.28 23.45
C ALA A 17 -21.60 0.24 22.05
N VAL A 18 -20.29 0.07 21.99
CA VAL A 18 -19.60 -0.35 20.78
C VAL A 18 -20.03 -1.79 20.58
N SER A 19 -21.07 -1.98 19.78
CA SER A 19 -21.36 -3.26 19.16
C SER A 19 -20.12 -3.64 18.35
N ALA A 20 -19.38 -4.63 18.84
CA ALA A 20 -18.37 -5.30 18.05
C ALA A 20 -19.05 -6.25 17.06
N GLN A 21 -18.66 -6.14 15.78
CA GLN A 21 -18.64 -7.15 14.70
C GLN A 21 -19.93 -7.96 14.45
N THR A 22 -20.55 -7.80 13.29
CA THR A 22 -20.18 -8.50 12.04
C THR A 22 -20.89 -7.83 10.85
N PHE A 23 -20.27 -7.85 9.67
CA PHE A 23 -20.67 -7.20 8.41
C PHE A 23 -21.26 -5.79 8.60
N GLN A 24 -20.44 -4.77 8.41
CA GLN A 24 -20.96 -3.40 8.39
C GLN A 24 -21.59 -3.13 7.02
N ARG A 25 -22.73 -2.45 7.00
CA ARG A 25 -23.32 -1.94 5.76
C ARG A 25 -22.30 -1.11 4.96
N LEU A 26 -21.58 -0.23 5.66
CA LEU A 26 -20.46 0.60 5.18
C LEU A 26 -19.64 1.04 6.39
N GLY A 27 -18.31 0.94 6.33
CA GLY A 27 -17.46 1.15 7.52
C GLY A 27 -17.38 2.59 8.03
N THR A 28 -17.95 3.55 7.31
CA THR A 28 -18.02 4.98 7.65
C THR A 28 -19.42 5.45 8.04
N CYS A 29 -20.39 4.54 8.12
CA CYS A 29 -21.80 4.83 8.39
C CYS A 29 -22.22 4.21 9.73
N PRO A 30 -21.96 4.88 10.88
CA PRO A 30 -22.21 4.29 12.20
C PRO A 30 -23.70 4.06 12.50
N THR A 31 -24.57 4.83 11.86
CA THR A 31 -26.04 4.71 11.94
C THR A 31 -26.61 4.82 10.52
N LEU A 32 -27.79 5.44 10.34
CA LEU A 32 -28.40 5.69 9.05
C LEU A 32 -27.75 6.87 8.28
N GLY A 33 -27.11 7.80 8.98
CA GLY A 33 -26.40 8.92 8.37
C GLY A 33 -24.90 8.64 8.22
N CYS A 34 -24.36 8.93 7.04
CA CYS A 34 -22.93 8.81 6.72
C CYS A 34 -22.32 10.19 6.49
N VAL A 35 -21.12 10.42 7.02
CA VAL A 35 -20.30 11.61 6.75
C VAL A 35 -18.95 11.13 6.25
N LEU A 36 -18.54 11.58 5.06
CA LEU A 36 -17.31 11.19 4.39
C LEU A 36 -16.54 12.46 4.01
N PRO A 37 -15.38 12.79 4.58
CA PRO A 37 -14.54 11.95 5.46
C PRO A 37 -15.17 11.60 6.82
N PRO A 38 -14.91 10.39 7.36
CA PRO A 38 -15.52 9.94 8.60
C PRO A 38 -15.04 10.71 9.83
N ASP A 39 -15.64 10.42 10.97
CA ASP A 39 -15.18 10.87 12.28
C ASP A 39 -13.69 10.57 12.50
N GLN A 40 -13.02 11.39 13.31
CA GLN A 40 -11.57 11.30 13.59
C GLN A 40 -10.67 11.44 12.36
N SER A 41 -11.13 12.17 11.35
CA SER A 41 -10.29 12.53 10.20
C SER A 41 -9.40 13.73 10.52
N ASP A 42 -8.11 13.58 10.23
CA ASP A 42 -7.15 14.67 10.27
C ASP A 42 -7.04 15.33 8.89
N PHE A 43 -6.60 16.59 8.84
CA PHE A 43 -6.32 17.29 7.59
C PHE A 43 -5.07 18.17 7.73
N LEU A 44 -4.37 18.38 6.63
CA LEU A 44 -3.45 19.51 6.54
C LEU A 44 -4.20 20.81 6.20
N PRO A 45 -3.78 21.96 6.73
CA PRO A 45 -4.25 23.25 6.24
C PRO A 45 -4.09 23.31 4.72
N GLY A 46 -5.17 23.65 4.00
CA GLY A 46 -5.18 23.78 2.54
C GLY A 46 -5.10 22.47 1.75
N GLN A 47 -5.24 21.30 2.38
CA GLN A 47 -5.44 20.02 1.69
C GLN A 47 -6.81 20.00 1.02
N LEU A 48 -6.87 19.52 -0.22
CA LEU A 48 -8.14 19.37 -0.92
C LEU A 48 -8.81 18.04 -0.57
N PHE A 49 -10.13 18.07 -0.41
CA PHE A 49 -10.96 16.89 -0.18
C PHE A 49 -12.38 17.13 -0.72
N ASP A 50 -13.12 16.08 -1.00
CA ASP A 50 -14.57 16.14 -1.17
C ASP A 50 -15.26 15.74 0.14
N LEU A 51 -16.43 16.31 0.40
CA LEU A 51 -17.34 15.84 1.43
C LEU A 51 -18.55 15.16 0.75
N ARG A 52 -18.88 13.93 1.14
CA ARG A 52 -20.16 13.30 0.80
C ARG A 52 -20.94 13.00 2.07
N VAL A 53 -22.24 13.22 2.02
CA VAL A 53 -23.15 12.74 3.06
C VAL A 53 -24.20 11.83 2.44
N GLU A 54 -24.61 10.82 3.19
CA GLU A 54 -25.65 9.87 2.78
C GLU A 54 -26.64 9.69 3.92
N VAL A 55 -27.92 9.59 3.59
CA VAL A 55 -28.98 9.17 4.51
C VAL A 55 -29.57 7.88 3.97
N HIS A 56 -29.38 6.81 4.73
CA HIS A 56 -29.81 5.47 4.41
C HIS A 56 -31.20 5.19 4.98
N ALA A 57 -31.98 4.41 4.24
CA ALA A 57 -33.25 3.85 4.67
C ALA A 57 -33.31 2.36 4.26
N PRO A 58 -32.86 1.45 5.13
CA PRO A 58 -32.97 0.01 4.88
C PRO A 58 -34.43 -0.42 4.76
N VAL A 59 -34.72 -1.22 3.73
CA VAL A 59 -36.06 -1.68 3.38
C VAL A 59 -36.43 -2.98 4.11
N ASN A 60 -35.44 -3.84 4.33
CA ASN A 60 -35.55 -5.15 4.97
C ASN A 60 -34.27 -5.44 5.79
N GLY A 61 -34.21 -6.63 6.38
CA GLY A 61 -33.13 -7.04 7.27
C GLY A 61 -33.30 -6.50 8.69
N SER A 62 -32.31 -6.75 9.54
CA SER A 62 -32.30 -6.34 10.94
C SER A 62 -32.31 -4.83 11.15
N GLU A 63 -31.85 -4.06 10.16
CA GLU A 63 -31.78 -2.59 10.19
C GLU A 63 -32.96 -1.87 9.49
N ALA A 64 -34.03 -2.57 9.10
CA ALA A 64 -35.18 -1.98 8.42
C ALA A 64 -35.76 -0.76 9.18
N ALA A 65 -35.84 0.40 8.52
CA ALA A 65 -36.23 1.66 9.16
C ALA A 65 -36.94 2.61 8.19
N HIS A 66 -37.75 3.53 8.74
CA HIS A 66 -38.39 4.64 8.02
C HIS A 66 -39.15 4.22 6.76
N ASP A 67 -39.76 3.03 6.76
CA ASP A 67 -40.45 2.42 5.61
C ASP A 67 -39.58 2.37 4.34
N GLY A 68 -38.25 2.31 4.48
CA GLY A 68 -37.32 2.34 3.36
C GLY A 68 -37.25 3.68 2.60
N LYS A 69 -37.73 4.78 3.18
CA LYS A 69 -37.73 6.11 2.55
C LYS A 69 -36.63 7.00 3.13
N PRO A 70 -35.58 7.33 2.36
CA PRO A 70 -34.51 8.20 2.85
C PRO A 70 -35.01 9.64 3.03
N ASP A 71 -34.55 10.33 4.08
CA ASP A 71 -34.80 11.77 4.22
C ASP A 71 -34.10 12.51 3.08
N GLU A 72 -34.84 13.38 2.39
CA GLU A 72 -34.35 14.18 1.27
C GLU A 72 -34.08 15.64 1.69
N LYS A 73 -34.51 16.02 2.89
CA LYS A 73 -34.43 17.37 3.45
C LYS A 73 -33.42 17.46 4.59
N PHE A 74 -32.48 16.51 4.64
CA PHE A 74 -31.37 16.55 5.59
C PHE A 74 -30.54 17.83 5.45
N LYS A 75 -29.89 18.20 6.54
CA LYS A 75 -29.08 19.41 6.65
C LYS A 75 -27.66 19.05 7.08
N VAL A 76 -26.68 19.71 6.47
CA VAL A 76 -25.26 19.53 6.82
C VAL A 76 -24.70 20.86 7.31
N THR A 77 -24.10 20.86 8.49
CA THR A 77 -23.41 22.02 9.05
C THR A 77 -21.97 21.70 9.40
N ILE A 78 -21.14 22.75 9.45
CA ILE A 78 -19.77 22.70 9.96
C ILE A 78 -19.56 23.82 10.97
N ALA A 79 -18.89 23.52 12.07
CA ALA A 79 -18.49 24.49 13.09
C ALA A 79 -17.00 24.31 13.39
N LYS A 80 -16.25 25.40 13.50
CA LYS A 80 -14.94 25.38 14.15
C LYS A 80 -15.14 25.55 15.64
N GLU A 81 -14.36 24.87 16.47
CA GLU A 81 -14.41 25.00 17.94
C GLU A 81 -14.48 26.48 18.39
N GLY A 82 -15.52 26.82 19.17
CA GLY A 82 -15.80 28.18 19.64
C GLY A 82 -16.51 29.11 18.64
N LYS A 83 -16.93 28.62 17.47
CA LYS A 83 -17.73 29.37 16.49
C LYS A 83 -19.10 28.71 16.29
N GLU A 84 -20.09 29.52 15.90
CA GLU A 84 -21.43 29.03 15.57
C GLU A 84 -21.43 28.11 14.34
N PRO A 85 -22.26 27.04 14.32
CA PRO A 85 -22.42 26.19 13.15
C PRO A 85 -22.91 26.95 11.93
N GLN A 86 -22.32 26.67 10.78
CA GLN A 86 -22.70 27.23 9.49
C GLN A 86 -23.15 26.12 8.56
N ASP A 87 -24.12 26.44 7.70
CA ASP A 87 -24.45 25.60 6.55
C ASP A 87 -23.20 25.37 5.69
N ILE A 88 -23.00 24.12 5.25
CA ILE A 88 -21.75 23.70 4.61
C ILE A 88 -21.50 24.46 3.29
N ALA A 89 -22.51 24.65 2.44
CA ALA A 89 -22.34 25.36 1.17
C ALA A 89 -22.01 26.83 1.41
N LYS A 90 -22.63 27.46 2.43
CA LYS A 90 -22.28 28.82 2.84
C LYS A 90 -20.87 28.94 3.41
N ALA A 91 -20.45 27.99 4.25
CA ALA A 91 -19.13 27.99 4.87
C ALA A 91 -18.00 27.94 3.82
N PHE A 92 -18.19 27.15 2.77
CA PHE A 92 -17.22 26.98 1.68
C PHE A 92 -17.48 27.90 0.46
N LYS A 93 -18.55 28.70 0.48
CA LYS A 93 -18.95 29.61 -0.62
C LYS A 93 -19.14 28.89 -1.95
N ILE A 94 -19.80 27.75 -1.90
CA ILE A 94 -20.16 26.93 -3.06
C ILE A 94 -21.67 26.91 -3.25
N GLU A 95 -22.11 26.49 -4.43
CA GLU A 95 -23.52 26.19 -4.66
C GLU A 95 -23.92 24.90 -3.93
N GLU A 96 -25.13 24.86 -3.41
CA GLU A 96 -25.68 23.65 -2.80
C GLU A 96 -25.79 22.55 -3.86
N PRO A 97 -25.18 21.37 -3.65
CA PRO A 97 -25.21 20.30 -4.63
C PRO A 97 -26.61 19.71 -4.78
N LYS A 98 -26.86 19.13 -5.96
CA LYS A 98 -28.11 18.43 -6.24
C LYS A 98 -28.23 17.20 -5.35
N LEU A 99 -29.47 16.89 -4.99
CA LEU A 99 -29.80 15.64 -4.32
C LEU A 99 -29.64 14.47 -5.30
N GLU A 100 -28.94 13.44 -4.86
CA GLU A 100 -28.74 12.18 -5.56
C GLU A 100 -29.47 11.05 -4.82
N LYS A 101 -29.89 10.02 -5.56
CA LYS A 101 -30.60 8.87 -4.99
C LYS A 101 -30.23 7.59 -5.72
N TRP A 102 -30.11 6.51 -4.97
CA TRP A 102 -29.93 5.17 -5.50
C TRP A 102 -30.33 4.12 -4.46
N THR A 103 -30.19 2.86 -4.85
CA THR A 103 -30.42 1.70 -4.00
C THR A 103 -29.23 0.78 -4.11
N PHE A 104 -28.74 0.27 -2.98
CA PHE A 104 -27.73 -0.77 -2.96
C PHE A 104 -28.17 -1.97 -2.10
N LYS A 105 -27.36 -3.02 -2.14
CA LYS A 105 -27.60 -4.28 -1.41
C LYS A 105 -26.36 -4.65 -0.61
N TRP A 106 -26.57 -5.27 0.54
CA TRP A 106 -25.51 -5.80 1.39
C TRP A 106 -26.00 -7.03 2.15
N TYR A 107 -25.10 -7.90 2.59
CA TYR A 107 -25.42 -9.06 3.41
C TYR A 107 -25.08 -8.77 4.87
N GLU A 108 -26.05 -8.96 5.77
CA GLU A 108 -25.89 -8.64 7.20
C GLU A 108 -25.07 -9.67 7.98
N ASP A 109 -24.97 -10.88 7.45
CA ASP A 109 -24.11 -11.93 7.97
C ASP A 109 -23.89 -13.01 6.90
N LEU A 110 -23.07 -14.02 7.24
CA LEU A 110 -22.80 -15.17 6.39
C LEU A 110 -24.07 -16.03 6.15
N PHE A 111 -25.02 -16.07 7.08
CA PHE A 111 -26.26 -16.82 6.87
C PHE A 111 -27.13 -16.17 5.81
N ALA A 112 -27.18 -14.84 5.78
CA ALA A 112 -27.86 -14.06 4.76
C ALA A 112 -27.17 -14.22 3.40
N GLU A 113 -25.84 -14.26 3.37
CA GLU A 113 -25.06 -14.53 2.16
C GLU A 113 -25.34 -15.95 1.61
N ASP A 114 -25.24 -16.97 2.46
CA ASP A 114 -25.50 -18.37 2.11
C ASP A 114 -26.94 -18.57 1.61
N ASN A 115 -27.92 -17.96 2.29
CA ASN A 115 -29.33 -18.00 1.91
C ASN A 115 -29.66 -17.07 0.74
N LYS A 116 -28.71 -16.25 0.28
CA LYS A 116 -28.88 -15.23 -0.77
C LYS A 116 -30.02 -14.25 -0.49
N THR A 117 -30.14 -13.83 0.77
CA THR A 117 -31.14 -12.87 1.26
C THR A 117 -30.50 -11.53 1.61
N PRO A 118 -30.13 -10.69 0.63
CA PRO A 118 -29.51 -9.40 0.91
C PRO A 118 -30.50 -8.40 1.50
N SER A 119 -29.97 -7.53 2.37
CA SER A 119 -30.61 -6.31 2.83
C SER A 119 -30.52 -5.23 1.76
N VAL A 120 -31.65 -4.60 1.45
CA VAL A 120 -31.81 -3.54 0.45
C VAL A 120 -31.85 -2.20 1.15
N VAL A 121 -31.10 -1.23 0.65
CA VAL A 121 -30.98 0.09 1.28
C VAL A 121 -31.18 1.18 0.24
N ASN A 122 -32.16 2.05 0.48
CA ASN A 122 -32.37 3.25 -0.32
C ASN A 122 -31.56 4.41 0.26
N VAL A 123 -31.01 5.25 -0.61
CA VAL A 123 -30.07 6.30 -0.22
C VAL A 123 -30.51 7.64 -0.80
N ALA A 124 -30.40 8.69 0.00
CA ALA A 124 -30.38 10.07 -0.45
C ALA A 124 -29.02 10.68 -0.10
N SER A 125 -28.39 11.38 -1.04
CA SER A 125 -27.02 11.87 -0.88
C SER A 125 -26.80 13.25 -1.48
N LYS A 126 -25.76 13.93 -0.97
CA LYS A 126 -25.20 15.16 -1.53
C LYS A 126 -23.68 15.09 -1.47
N ALA A 127 -23.03 15.51 -2.54
CA ALA A 127 -21.57 15.56 -2.63
C ALA A 127 -21.06 16.99 -2.87
N TYR A 128 -20.27 17.49 -1.92
CA TYR A 128 -19.61 18.79 -1.94
C TYR A 128 -18.17 18.60 -2.39
N ARG A 129 -17.82 19.17 -3.54
CA ARG A 129 -16.56 18.83 -4.22
C ARG A 129 -15.48 19.88 -3.98
N LYS A 130 -14.24 19.43 -3.88
CA LYS A 130 -13.02 20.26 -3.88
C LYS A 130 -13.00 21.32 -2.77
N LEU A 131 -13.30 20.90 -1.54
CA LEU A 131 -13.25 21.71 -0.33
C LEU A 131 -11.82 21.85 0.20
N SER A 132 -11.59 22.82 1.09
CA SER A 132 -10.32 22.96 1.80
C SER A 132 -10.50 23.71 3.12
N LEU A 133 -9.91 23.20 4.20
CA LEU A 133 -9.86 23.89 5.50
C LEU A 133 -8.50 24.58 5.66
N ASN A 134 -8.50 25.90 5.85
CA ASN A 134 -7.25 26.69 5.87
C ASN A 134 -6.75 27.04 7.28
N GLU A 135 -7.63 27.03 8.28
CA GLU A 135 -7.25 27.35 9.66
C GLU A 135 -7.05 26.06 10.45
N ALA A 136 -5.96 25.96 11.20
CA ALA A 136 -5.77 24.87 12.15
C ALA A 136 -6.83 24.92 13.26
N GLY A 137 -7.15 23.75 13.82
CA GLY A 137 -8.12 23.59 14.91
C GLY A 137 -9.06 22.41 14.71
N LYS A 138 -9.98 22.24 15.66
CA LYS A 138 -11.02 21.22 15.61
C LYS A 138 -12.26 21.73 14.89
N TYR A 139 -12.85 20.86 14.10
CA TYR A 139 -14.06 21.12 13.33
C TYR A 139 -15.07 20.01 13.58
N THR A 140 -16.31 20.40 13.84
CA THR A 140 -17.44 19.47 13.97
C THR A 140 -18.29 19.58 12.72
N VAL A 141 -18.50 18.47 12.01
CA VAL A 141 -19.47 18.35 10.93
C VAL A 141 -20.68 17.59 11.44
N THR A 142 -21.88 18.14 11.21
CA THR A 142 -23.13 17.53 11.67
C THR A 142 -24.08 17.34 10.49
N LEU A 143 -24.50 16.10 10.27
CA LEU A 143 -25.60 15.71 9.40
C LEU A 143 -26.85 15.52 10.25
N GLU A 144 -27.86 16.36 10.08
CA GLU A 144 -29.17 16.26 10.74
C GLU A 144 -30.22 15.73 9.76
N TYR A 145 -30.99 14.74 10.17
CA TYR A 145 -31.95 14.04 9.31
C TYR A 145 -33.13 13.45 10.12
N TYR A 146 -34.21 13.05 9.45
CA TYR A 146 -35.47 12.56 10.03
C TYR A 146 -36.03 13.41 11.20
N GLY A 147 -35.83 14.72 11.14
CA GLY A 147 -36.39 15.65 12.14
C GLY A 147 -35.81 15.56 13.54
N GLY A 148 -34.63 14.95 13.72
CA GLY A 148 -33.95 14.92 15.03
C GLY A 148 -32.75 13.97 15.13
N GLU A 149 -32.59 13.02 14.21
CA GLU A 149 -31.41 12.16 14.16
C GLU A 149 -30.18 12.93 13.69
N LYS A 150 -29.00 12.53 14.18
CA LYS A 150 -27.74 13.19 13.85
C LYS A 150 -26.60 12.19 13.69
N THR A 151 -25.76 12.44 12.69
CA THR A 151 -24.41 11.88 12.58
C THR A 151 -23.42 13.02 12.68
N THR A 152 -22.44 12.88 13.57
CA THR A 152 -21.39 13.90 13.81
C THR A 152 -20.03 13.32 13.48
N ALA A 153 -19.17 14.13 12.85
CA ALA A 153 -17.77 13.82 12.62
C ALA A 153 -16.90 14.96 13.17
N GLU A 154 -15.95 14.61 14.03
CA GLU A 154 -14.92 15.49 14.57
C GLU A 154 -13.66 15.39 13.72
N TRP A 155 -13.25 16.52 13.16
CA TRP A 155 -12.09 16.64 12.30
C TRP A 155 -11.02 17.53 12.92
N VAL A 156 -9.75 17.18 12.70
CA VAL A 156 -8.61 17.97 13.18
C VAL A 156 -7.79 18.51 12.02
N VAL A 157 -7.78 19.83 11.85
CA VAL A 157 -6.84 20.48 10.93
C VAL A 157 -5.53 20.71 11.68
N ARG A 158 -4.48 19.99 11.28
CA ARG A 158 -3.15 20.01 11.93
C ARG A 158 -2.50 21.40 11.87
N PRO A 159 -1.52 21.70 12.75
CA PRO A 159 -0.85 23.00 12.75
C PRO A 159 -0.16 23.36 11.42
N ILE A 160 -0.14 24.65 11.10
CA ILE A 160 0.56 25.17 9.91
C ILE A 160 2.07 25.01 10.08
N VAL A 161 2.73 24.53 9.02
CA VAL A 161 4.19 24.38 8.94
C VAL A 161 4.75 25.44 7.99
N LYS A 162 5.44 26.45 8.55
CA LYS A 162 5.98 27.58 7.77
C LYS A 162 7.34 27.28 7.12
N GLU A 163 8.13 26.38 7.69
CA GLU A 163 9.48 26.05 7.23
C GLU A 163 9.55 24.61 6.73
N ARG A 164 10.18 24.42 5.57
CA ARG A 164 10.48 23.10 5.01
C ARG A 164 11.81 22.61 5.59
N LYS A 165 11.83 21.36 6.08
CA LYS A 165 13.00 20.73 6.69
C LYS A 165 13.73 19.77 5.73
N ALA A 166 12.98 19.01 4.94
CA ALA A 166 13.53 18.19 3.86
C ALA A 166 13.21 18.80 2.50
N LYS A 167 14.21 18.85 1.62
CA LYS A 167 14.01 19.19 0.21
C LYS A 167 13.52 17.97 -0.58
N ASN A 168 13.95 16.76 -0.21
CA ASN A 168 13.53 15.57 -0.94
C ASN A 168 12.98 14.52 0.03
N VAL A 169 12.07 13.68 -0.47
CA VAL A 169 11.65 12.46 0.20
C VAL A 169 11.85 11.30 -0.76
N ILE A 170 12.47 10.23 -0.27
CA ILE A 170 12.45 8.92 -0.92
C ILE A 170 11.75 7.96 0.03
N PHE A 171 10.62 7.41 -0.41
CA PHE A 171 9.84 6.45 0.34
C PHE A 171 9.92 5.07 -0.33
N PHE A 172 10.63 4.17 0.33
CA PHE A 172 10.75 2.78 -0.07
C PHE A 172 9.62 1.95 0.54
N ILE A 173 9.00 1.10 -0.28
CA ILE A 173 7.95 0.18 0.15
C ILE A 173 8.40 -1.24 -0.21
N GLY A 174 8.56 -2.11 0.80
CA GLY A 174 8.54 -3.56 0.58
C GLY A 174 7.11 -4.04 0.76
N ASP A 175 6.38 -4.28 -0.32
CA ASP A 175 4.97 -4.70 -0.25
C ASP A 175 4.87 -6.00 0.59
N GLY A 176 4.00 -6.03 1.60
CA GLY A 176 3.86 -7.18 2.50
C GLY A 176 5.03 -7.45 3.47
N MET A 177 6.06 -6.60 3.51
CA MET A 177 7.28 -6.83 4.30
C MET A 177 7.07 -6.70 5.82
N THR A 178 7.47 -7.72 6.58
CA THR A 178 7.45 -7.72 8.06
C THR A 178 8.84 -7.83 8.70
N THR A 179 8.92 -7.52 9.99
CA THR A 179 10.15 -7.67 10.80
C THR A 179 10.69 -9.10 10.79
N ASN A 180 9.81 -10.10 10.72
CA ASN A 180 10.19 -11.51 10.66
C ASN A 180 10.89 -11.84 9.32
N MET A 181 10.38 -11.30 8.22
CA MET A 181 10.98 -11.46 6.90
C MET A 181 12.34 -10.77 6.81
N ILE A 182 12.47 -9.57 7.38
CA ILE A 182 13.78 -8.88 7.48
C ILE A 182 14.77 -9.73 8.28
N THR A 183 14.32 -10.36 9.37
CA THR A 183 15.16 -11.25 10.17
C THR A 183 15.59 -12.50 9.41
N ALA A 184 14.68 -13.10 8.63
CA ALA A 184 15.01 -14.23 7.75
C ALA A 184 15.98 -13.83 6.63
N ALA A 185 15.72 -12.72 5.93
CA ALA A 185 16.62 -12.18 4.91
C ALA A 185 18.02 -11.89 5.47
N ARG A 186 18.11 -11.35 6.69
CA ARG A 186 19.39 -11.15 7.39
C ARG A 186 20.14 -12.47 7.60
N LEU A 187 19.45 -13.53 8.03
CA LEU A 187 20.05 -14.86 8.22
C LEU A 187 20.55 -15.49 6.90
N LEU A 188 19.84 -15.21 5.80
CA LEU A 188 20.17 -15.65 4.45
C LEU A 188 21.42 -14.93 3.91
N GLY A 189 21.44 -13.60 3.96
CA GLY A 189 22.47 -12.77 3.33
C GLY A 189 23.72 -12.51 4.18
N HIS A 190 23.62 -12.61 5.52
CA HIS A 190 24.69 -12.16 6.41
C HIS A 190 25.26 -13.28 7.28
N LYS A 191 26.58 -13.49 7.17
CA LYS A 191 27.28 -14.54 7.92
C LYS A 191 27.24 -14.27 9.43
N SER A 192 26.95 -15.32 10.20
CA SER A 192 27.08 -15.31 11.67
C SER A 192 28.29 -16.13 12.11
N ILE A 193 29.06 -15.60 13.08
CA ILE A 193 30.16 -16.31 13.74
C ILE A 193 29.97 -16.15 15.25
N ASN A 194 29.96 -17.26 15.99
CA ASN A 194 29.72 -17.28 17.44
C ASN A 194 28.43 -16.53 17.85
N GLY A 195 27.37 -16.68 17.05
CA GLY A 195 26.07 -16.04 17.30
C GLY A 195 26.01 -14.55 16.97
N LYS A 196 27.03 -13.98 16.30
CA LYS A 196 27.07 -12.56 15.92
C LYS A 196 27.14 -12.39 14.40
N TYR A 197 26.24 -11.58 13.85
CA TYR A 197 26.32 -11.16 12.46
C TYR A 197 27.61 -10.36 12.20
N GLN A 198 28.31 -10.70 11.11
CA GLN A 198 29.57 -10.06 10.73
C GLN A 198 29.38 -8.77 9.92
N THR A 199 28.21 -8.60 9.32
CA THR A 199 27.77 -7.40 8.59
C THR A 199 26.28 -7.17 8.89
N ARG A 200 25.76 -6.01 8.49
CA ARG A 200 24.36 -5.60 8.72
C ARG A 200 23.65 -5.32 7.40
N MET A 201 22.33 -5.50 7.38
CA MET A 201 21.49 -4.96 6.31
C MET A 201 21.56 -3.43 6.33
N GLN A 202 21.33 -2.76 5.21
CA GLN A 202 21.30 -1.30 5.18
C GLN A 202 20.19 -0.74 6.05
N MET A 203 19.04 -1.41 6.10
CA MET A 203 17.93 -1.05 7.00
C MET A 203 18.35 -1.10 8.48
N ASP A 204 19.22 -2.02 8.89
CA ASP A 204 19.75 -2.12 10.27
C ASP A 204 20.67 -0.96 10.67
N GLU A 205 21.11 -0.14 9.69
CA GLU A 205 21.96 1.03 9.92
C GLU A 205 21.14 2.32 10.06
N PHE A 206 19.81 2.27 9.92
CA PHE A 206 18.96 3.44 10.12
C PHE A 206 18.94 3.85 11.60
N PRO A 207 19.00 5.16 11.90
CA PRO A 207 19.06 5.64 13.28
C PRO A 207 17.72 5.56 14.01
N VAL A 208 16.61 5.46 13.28
CA VAL A 208 15.25 5.42 13.83
C VAL A 208 14.50 4.23 13.27
N LEU A 209 13.89 3.47 14.18
CA LEU A 209 12.96 2.39 13.92
C LEU A 209 11.64 2.68 14.66
N GLY A 210 10.53 2.58 13.95
CA GLY A 210 9.17 2.57 14.48
C GLY A 210 8.33 1.46 13.85
N HIS A 211 7.05 1.45 14.19
CA HIS A 211 6.06 0.52 13.64
C HIS A 211 4.79 1.29 13.27
N GLN A 212 4.11 0.83 12.22
CA GLN A 212 2.82 1.39 11.82
C GLN A 212 1.69 0.35 11.86
N MET A 213 0.51 0.78 12.30
CA MET A 213 -0.73 0.02 12.28
C MET A 213 -1.43 0.17 10.93
N THR A 214 -1.74 -0.95 10.27
CA THR A 214 -2.10 -1.00 8.84
C THR A 214 -3.59 -1.19 8.57
N HIS A 215 -4.41 -1.44 9.59
CA HIS A 215 -5.86 -1.71 9.46
C HIS A 215 -6.61 -0.68 8.58
N SER A 216 -7.66 -1.12 7.90
CA SER A 216 -8.51 -0.31 7.04
C SER A 216 -9.72 0.26 7.80
N ILE A 217 -10.59 0.99 7.09
CA ILE A 217 -11.87 1.45 7.67
C ILE A 217 -12.81 0.27 7.97
N ASP A 218 -12.89 -0.71 7.07
CA ASP A 218 -13.93 -1.75 7.06
C ASP A 218 -13.38 -3.18 7.26
N SER A 219 -12.08 -3.31 7.47
CA SER A 219 -11.39 -4.56 7.76
C SER A 219 -10.14 -4.33 8.61
N TYR A 220 -9.89 -5.22 9.58
CA TYR A 220 -8.64 -5.21 10.36
C TYR A 220 -7.43 -5.54 9.47
N ILE A 221 -7.65 -6.32 8.40
CA ILE A 221 -6.63 -6.66 7.41
C ILE A 221 -6.86 -5.81 6.17
N THR A 222 -5.88 -4.98 5.84
CA THR A 222 -5.89 -4.09 4.67
C THR A 222 -5.50 -4.86 3.41
N ASP A 223 -5.89 -4.35 2.24
CA ASP A 223 -5.20 -4.66 0.99
C ASP A 223 -4.17 -3.55 0.65
N SER A 224 -3.37 -3.74 -0.42
CA SER A 224 -2.38 -2.75 -0.85
C SER A 224 -3.01 -1.42 -1.28
N ALA A 225 -4.23 -1.43 -1.83
CA ALA A 225 -4.87 -0.19 -2.29
C ALA A 225 -5.22 0.75 -1.15
N ASN A 226 -5.92 0.24 -0.13
CA ASN A 226 -6.39 1.10 0.95
C ASN A 226 -5.25 1.48 1.92
N SER A 227 -4.20 0.65 2.04
CA SER A 227 -2.99 0.97 2.80
C SER A 227 -2.12 2.01 2.09
N ALA A 228 -1.85 1.84 0.79
CA ALA A 228 -1.15 2.84 -0.01
C ALA A 228 -1.92 4.18 -0.02
N SER A 229 -3.26 4.14 -0.14
CA SER A 229 -4.11 5.33 0.01
C SER A 229 -3.85 6.06 1.33
N ALA A 230 -3.76 5.34 2.44
CA ALA A 230 -3.50 5.93 3.75
C ALA A 230 -2.09 6.53 3.85
N LEU A 231 -1.08 5.85 3.30
CA LEU A 231 0.31 6.32 3.24
C LEU A 231 0.47 7.60 2.40
N TYR A 232 -0.39 7.82 1.41
CA TYR A 232 -0.28 8.94 0.48
C TYR A 232 -1.27 10.07 0.72
N SER A 233 -2.40 9.83 1.38
CA SER A 233 -3.40 10.87 1.65
C SER A 233 -3.44 11.33 3.11
N GLY A 234 -3.01 10.49 4.05
CA GLY A 234 -3.22 10.73 5.48
C GLY A 234 -4.62 10.33 5.97
N HIS A 235 -5.38 9.59 5.17
CA HIS A 235 -6.72 9.12 5.51
C HIS A 235 -6.84 7.62 5.31
N LYS A 236 -7.44 6.94 6.29
CA LYS A 236 -7.81 5.53 6.12
C LYS A 236 -8.83 5.41 4.99
N SER A 237 -8.80 4.28 4.32
CA SER A 237 -9.68 3.95 3.19
C SER A 237 -10.26 2.54 3.39
N THR A 238 -11.21 2.19 2.55
CA THR A 238 -11.84 0.87 2.44
C THR A 238 -11.04 -0.03 1.51
N VAL A 239 -11.02 -1.34 1.78
CA VAL A 239 -10.38 -2.35 0.93
C VAL A 239 -10.70 -2.12 -0.56
N ASN A 240 -9.69 -2.20 -1.42
CA ASN A 240 -9.67 -1.87 -2.86
C ASN A 240 -9.67 -0.38 -3.23
N ALA A 241 -10.03 0.52 -2.32
CA ALA A 241 -10.20 1.94 -2.64
C ALA A 241 -8.92 2.73 -2.43
N MET A 242 -8.63 3.65 -3.36
CA MET A 242 -7.45 4.52 -3.35
C MET A 242 -7.81 5.97 -3.65
N GLY A 243 -7.24 6.89 -2.87
CA GLY A 243 -7.44 8.34 -3.02
C GLY A 243 -8.87 8.83 -2.75
N VAL A 244 -9.72 7.99 -2.18
CA VAL A 244 -11.14 8.27 -1.91
C VAL A 244 -11.59 7.67 -0.58
N HIS A 245 -12.68 8.19 -0.02
CA HIS A 245 -13.46 7.45 0.97
C HIS A 245 -14.61 6.73 0.28
N ALA A 246 -14.71 5.44 0.56
CA ALA A 246 -15.78 4.60 0.06
C ALA A 246 -17.17 5.03 0.58
N ASP A 247 -18.09 5.23 -0.35
CA ASP A 247 -19.52 5.48 -0.15
C ASP A 247 -20.43 4.35 -0.71
N SER A 248 -21.75 4.53 -0.76
CA SER A 248 -22.67 3.47 -1.22
C SER A 248 -23.03 3.50 -2.70
N SER A 249 -22.50 4.47 -3.45
CA SER A 249 -22.83 4.65 -4.86
C SER A 249 -22.22 3.57 -5.76
N PRO A 250 -22.82 3.29 -6.93
CA PRO A 250 -22.32 2.23 -7.82
C PRO A 250 -21.16 2.67 -8.72
N ASP A 251 -20.89 3.97 -8.86
CA ASP A 251 -19.85 4.51 -9.74
C ASP A 251 -18.49 4.47 -9.03
N PRO A 252 -17.48 3.76 -9.56
CA PRO A 252 -16.19 3.67 -8.90
C PRO A 252 -15.38 4.98 -8.91
N PHE A 253 -15.84 6.05 -9.55
CA PHE A 253 -15.09 7.32 -9.68
C PHE A 253 -15.78 8.55 -9.06
N ASP A 254 -17.01 8.43 -8.57
CA ASP A 254 -17.74 9.55 -7.96
C ASP A 254 -17.54 9.62 -6.42
N ASP A 255 -16.93 8.62 -5.80
CA ASP A 255 -16.55 8.64 -4.38
C ASP A 255 -15.87 9.96 -3.94
N PRO A 256 -16.09 10.41 -2.69
CA PRO A 256 -15.43 11.59 -2.15
C PRO A 256 -13.90 11.42 -2.09
N LYS A 257 -13.19 12.30 -2.79
CA LYS A 257 -11.74 12.25 -3.01
C LYS A 257 -10.95 12.92 -1.89
N VAL A 258 -9.70 12.52 -1.72
CA VAL A 258 -8.75 13.20 -0.83
C VAL A 258 -7.41 13.38 -1.54
N GLU A 259 -6.84 14.57 -1.43
CA GLU A 259 -5.61 14.93 -2.13
C GLU A 259 -4.40 14.18 -1.57
N THR A 260 -3.56 13.66 -2.46
CA THR A 260 -2.38 12.88 -2.10
C THR A 260 -1.14 13.75 -1.88
N ILE A 261 -0.09 13.15 -1.32
CA ILE A 261 1.16 13.85 -1.02
C ILE A 261 1.83 14.41 -2.25
N VAL A 262 1.80 13.71 -3.40
CA VAL A 262 2.43 14.20 -4.65
C VAL A 262 1.60 15.29 -5.31
N GLU A 263 0.27 15.24 -5.17
CA GLU A 263 -0.63 16.29 -5.61
C GLU A 263 -0.39 17.58 -4.81
N ILE A 264 -0.38 17.48 -3.48
CA ILE A 264 -0.06 18.60 -2.58
C ILE A 264 1.36 19.12 -2.88
N PHE A 265 2.33 18.21 -3.01
CA PHE A 265 3.72 18.56 -3.28
C PHE A 265 3.86 19.35 -4.58
N ARG A 266 3.24 18.90 -5.68
CA ARG A 266 3.25 19.62 -6.95
C ARG A 266 2.51 20.95 -6.83
N ARG A 267 1.34 20.98 -6.20
CA ARG A 267 0.54 22.20 -6.04
C ARG A 267 1.34 23.30 -5.33
N ILE A 268 2.00 22.97 -4.23
CA ILE A 268 2.70 23.91 -3.33
C ILE A 268 4.13 24.23 -3.80
N THR A 269 4.91 23.21 -4.14
CA THR A 269 6.37 23.37 -4.37
C THR A 269 6.72 23.50 -5.84
N LYS A 270 5.87 22.98 -6.73
CA LYS A 270 6.18 22.75 -8.16
C LYS A 270 7.38 21.81 -8.38
N GLY A 271 7.80 21.06 -7.34
CA GLY A 271 8.88 20.09 -7.40
C GLY A 271 8.52 18.86 -8.23
N ALA A 272 9.53 18.02 -8.46
CA ALA A 272 9.39 16.81 -9.28
C ALA A 272 8.86 15.63 -8.45
N TRP A 273 8.13 14.71 -9.07
CA TRP A 273 7.78 13.45 -8.40
C TRP A 273 7.94 12.26 -9.32
N GLY A 274 8.18 11.09 -8.76
CA GLY A 274 8.20 9.86 -9.54
C GLY A 274 7.85 8.63 -8.72
N ALA A 275 7.58 7.55 -9.45
CA ALA A 275 7.31 6.24 -8.91
C ALA A 275 8.13 5.18 -9.65
N VAL A 276 8.69 4.25 -8.89
CA VAL A 276 9.42 3.08 -9.35
C VAL A 276 8.79 1.86 -8.68
N SER A 277 8.52 0.81 -9.44
CA SER A 277 8.01 -0.44 -8.88
C SER A 277 8.50 -1.64 -9.68
N THR A 278 8.70 -2.78 -9.00
CA THR A 278 8.85 -4.08 -9.68
C THR A 278 7.51 -4.68 -10.15
N ALA A 279 6.38 -4.04 -9.84
CA ALA A 279 5.04 -4.42 -10.29
C ALA A 279 4.65 -3.85 -11.66
N PHE A 280 3.42 -4.19 -12.08
CA PHE A 280 2.68 -3.36 -13.02
C PHE A 280 2.53 -1.92 -12.50
N LEU A 281 2.73 -0.92 -13.35
CA LEU A 281 2.62 0.49 -12.95
C LEU A 281 1.19 0.89 -12.54
N ALA A 282 0.18 0.13 -12.99
CA ALA A 282 -1.21 0.29 -12.57
C ALA A 282 -1.52 -0.42 -11.24
N ASP A 283 -0.53 -1.06 -10.59
CA ASP A 283 -0.74 -1.72 -9.30
C ASP A 283 -1.03 -0.69 -8.23
N ALA A 284 -1.69 -1.14 -7.17
CA ALA A 284 -2.26 -0.28 -6.17
C ALA A 284 -1.22 0.66 -5.55
N THR A 285 -0.06 0.14 -5.17
CA THR A 285 1.00 0.90 -4.50
C THR A 285 1.58 2.04 -5.35
N PRO A 286 1.97 1.87 -6.62
CA PRO A 286 2.40 2.99 -7.46
C PRO A 286 1.25 3.89 -7.89
N ILE A 287 0.10 3.33 -8.23
CA ILE A 287 -0.97 4.11 -8.86
C ILE A 287 -1.74 4.96 -7.85
N ALA A 288 -1.82 4.55 -6.58
CA ALA A 288 -2.49 5.29 -5.51
C ALA A 288 -1.84 6.65 -5.21
N LEU A 289 -0.64 6.94 -5.72
CA LEU A 289 -0.06 8.28 -5.64
C LEU A 289 -0.93 9.34 -6.35
N THR A 290 -1.68 8.96 -7.37
CA THR A 290 -2.57 9.88 -8.12
C THR A 290 -3.94 9.28 -8.45
N GLY A 291 -4.16 8.01 -8.10
CA GLY A 291 -5.38 7.28 -8.39
C GLY A 291 -6.49 7.64 -7.41
N HIS A 292 -7.66 7.95 -7.95
CA HIS A 292 -8.88 8.22 -7.20
C HIS A 292 -10.00 7.31 -7.70
N THR A 293 -10.23 6.20 -7.00
CA THR A 293 -11.28 5.23 -7.32
C THR A 293 -11.61 4.30 -6.15
N ARG A 294 -12.86 3.80 -6.12
CA ARG A 294 -13.28 2.69 -5.26
C ARG A 294 -12.57 1.37 -5.55
N ARG A 295 -12.09 1.17 -6.78
CA ARG A 295 -11.67 -0.16 -7.27
C ARG A 295 -10.28 -0.13 -7.88
N ARG A 296 -9.32 -0.80 -7.21
CA ARG A 296 -7.95 -0.97 -7.72
C ARG A 296 -7.85 -1.65 -9.09
N SER A 297 -8.87 -2.39 -9.51
CA SER A 297 -8.92 -3.08 -10.80
C SER A 297 -9.13 -2.16 -12.01
N GLU A 298 -9.41 -0.87 -11.81
CA GLU A 298 -9.66 0.11 -12.88
C GLU A 298 -8.35 0.59 -13.55
N TYR A 299 -7.48 -0.35 -13.93
CA TYR A 299 -6.10 -0.08 -14.36
C TYR A 299 -5.99 0.93 -15.49
N GLY A 300 -6.76 0.75 -16.58
CA GLY A 300 -6.74 1.66 -17.72
C GLY A 300 -7.03 3.10 -17.30
N PRO A 301 -8.23 3.40 -16.75
CA PRO A 301 -8.56 4.73 -16.24
C PRO A 301 -7.50 5.30 -15.29
N LEU A 302 -6.91 4.47 -14.42
CA LEU A 302 -5.90 4.91 -13.47
C LEU A 302 -4.57 5.32 -14.12
N ILE A 303 -4.13 4.61 -15.18
CA ILE A 303 -2.98 5.06 -16.01
C ILE A 303 -3.29 6.41 -16.68
N ASP A 304 -4.52 6.62 -17.13
CA ASP A 304 -4.95 7.93 -17.65
C ASP A 304 -4.86 9.02 -16.59
N GLN A 305 -5.35 8.76 -15.38
CA GLN A 305 -5.24 9.68 -14.24
C GLN A 305 -3.78 9.99 -13.91
N ALA A 306 -2.88 9.01 -13.90
CA ALA A 306 -1.46 9.24 -13.63
C ALA A 306 -0.82 10.20 -14.66
N LEU A 307 -1.22 10.15 -15.94
CA LEU A 307 -0.69 11.03 -16.98
C LEU A 307 -1.40 12.39 -17.05
N ASN A 308 -2.73 12.40 -16.90
CA ASN A 308 -3.61 13.51 -17.24
C ASN A 308 -4.29 14.17 -16.03
N GLY A 309 -4.27 13.52 -14.87
CA GLY A 309 -5.14 13.84 -13.74
C GLY A 309 -6.59 13.44 -13.99
N MET A 310 -7.45 13.72 -13.01
CA MET A 310 -8.89 13.52 -13.14
C MET A 310 -9.48 14.44 -14.23
N THR A 311 -10.21 13.86 -15.18
CA THR A 311 -10.85 14.59 -16.29
C THR A 311 -12.36 14.78 -16.09
N ASN A 312 -13.02 13.88 -15.34
CA ASN A 312 -14.46 13.93 -15.09
C ASN A 312 -14.86 14.87 -13.94
N TYR A 313 -13.90 15.27 -13.09
CA TYR A 313 -14.11 16.17 -11.96
C TYR A 313 -13.00 17.22 -11.90
N SER A 314 -13.31 18.41 -11.37
CA SER A 314 -12.28 19.40 -11.08
C SER A 314 -11.44 18.94 -9.89
N TRP A 315 -10.18 18.56 -10.13
CA TRP A 315 -9.27 18.09 -9.09
C TRP A 315 -7.92 18.80 -9.10
N THR A 316 -6.94 18.30 -8.33
CA THR A 316 -5.56 18.83 -8.36
C THR A 316 -4.86 18.43 -9.66
N ASN A 317 -4.30 19.42 -10.35
CA ASN A 317 -3.44 19.17 -11.49
C ASN A 317 -2.00 18.90 -11.01
N HIS A 318 -1.64 17.62 -10.90
CA HIS A 318 -0.27 17.18 -10.58
C HIS A 318 0.66 17.15 -11.81
N GLY A 319 0.12 17.37 -13.01
CA GLY A 319 0.87 17.52 -14.26
C GLY A 319 1.59 16.27 -14.74
N GLY A 320 1.25 15.09 -14.21
CA GLY A 320 1.92 13.81 -14.47
C GLY A 320 3.26 13.61 -13.72
N PRO A 321 3.77 12.36 -13.65
CA PRO A 321 5.07 12.04 -13.05
C PRO A 321 6.23 12.62 -13.85
N ASP A 322 7.32 12.99 -13.20
CA ASP A 322 8.58 13.22 -13.91
C ASP A 322 9.33 11.91 -14.21
N VAL A 323 9.08 10.88 -13.40
CA VAL A 323 9.59 9.50 -13.61
C VAL A 323 8.48 8.49 -13.31
N PHE A 324 8.26 7.52 -14.20
CA PHE A 324 7.36 6.40 -13.97
C PHE A 324 7.95 5.12 -14.53
N PHE A 325 8.54 4.28 -13.67
CA PHE A 325 9.30 3.08 -14.05
C PHE A 325 8.72 1.81 -13.43
N GLY A 326 8.43 0.81 -14.26
CA GLY A 326 7.97 -0.51 -13.80
C GLY A 326 7.58 -1.41 -14.96
N ALA A 327 6.56 -2.23 -14.79
CA ALA A 327 6.05 -3.12 -15.84
C ALA A 327 4.54 -2.92 -16.07
N GLY A 328 3.81 -3.95 -16.50
CA GLY A 328 2.39 -3.87 -16.85
C GLY A 328 2.15 -3.29 -18.23
N ALA A 329 3.00 -3.59 -19.20
CA ALA A 329 2.92 -3.09 -20.58
C ALA A 329 1.55 -3.29 -21.26
N GLU A 330 0.74 -4.25 -20.82
CA GLU A 330 -0.64 -4.47 -21.25
C GLU A 330 -1.59 -3.29 -20.98
N GLN A 331 -1.18 -2.37 -20.10
CA GLN A 331 -1.86 -1.10 -19.84
C GLN A 331 -1.26 0.07 -20.65
N PHE A 332 -0.29 -0.19 -21.54
CA PHE A 332 0.41 0.85 -22.30
C PHE A 332 0.34 0.72 -23.83
N PHE A 333 0.52 -0.48 -24.41
CA PHE A 333 0.39 -0.63 -25.87
C PHE A 333 -1.09 -0.61 -26.29
N ALA A 334 -1.39 -0.04 -27.46
CA ALA A 334 -2.78 0.04 -27.96
C ALA A 334 -3.48 -1.33 -27.95
N GLY A 335 -4.63 -1.41 -27.28
CA GLY A 335 -5.40 -2.66 -27.20
C GLY A 335 -6.46 -2.64 -26.11
N LYS A 336 -7.21 -3.74 -25.97
CA LYS A 336 -8.34 -3.83 -25.02
C LYS A 336 -7.96 -3.65 -23.55
N GLY A 337 -6.68 -3.87 -23.19
CA GLY A 337 -6.19 -3.65 -21.83
C GLY A 337 -6.08 -2.17 -21.47
N THR A 338 -5.83 -1.30 -22.44
CA THR A 338 -5.63 0.14 -22.23
C THR A 338 -6.95 0.92 -22.17
N TYR A 339 -6.92 2.06 -21.48
CA TYR A 339 -8.07 2.95 -21.43
C TYR A 339 -8.51 3.38 -22.82
N GLN A 340 -9.72 2.99 -23.21
CA GLN A 340 -10.31 3.31 -24.52
C GLN A 340 -9.46 2.83 -25.72
N GLY A 341 -8.60 1.82 -25.53
CA GLY A 341 -7.75 1.29 -26.61
C GLY A 341 -6.57 2.19 -27.01
N LYS A 342 -6.24 3.21 -26.21
CA LYS A 342 -5.18 4.19 -26.52
C LYS A 342 -3.78 3.61 -26.39
N ASP A 343 -2.88 4.06 -27.25
CA ASP A 343 -1.44 3.86 -27.05
C ASP A 343 -0.90 4.87 -26.03
N TYR A 344 -0.59 4.41 -24.82
CA TYR A 344 0.00 5.26 -23.79
C TYR A 344 1.50 5.46 -23.98
N TYR A 345 2.23 4.60 -24.70
CA TYR A 345 3.61 4.94 -25.08
C TYR A 345 3.62 6.22 -25.92
N GLU A 346 2.74 6.32 -26.91
CA GLU A 346 2.57 7.55 -27.67
C GLU A 346 2.02 8.71 -26.83
N ALA A 347 1.05 8.47 -25.94
CA ALA A 347 0.46 9.52 -25.12
C ALA A 347 1.49 10.17 -24.18
N PHE A 348 2.36 9.35 -23.57
CA PHE A 348 3.48 9.85 -22.78
C PHE A 348 4.53 10.53 -23.67
N ALA A 349 4.90 9.96 -24.81
CA ALA A 349 5.86 10.58 -25.73
C ALA A 349 5.40 11.97 -26.22
N LYS A 350 4.09 12.15 -26.50
CA LYS A 350 3.48 13.44 -26.87
C LYS A 350 3.54 14.48 -25.75
N LYS A 351 3.82 14.08 -24.51
CA LYS A 351 4.05 14.93 -23.34
C LYS A 351 5.54 15.06 -22.97
N ASP A 352 6.42 14.90 -23.97
CA ASP A 352 7.88 15.03 -23.88
C ASP A 352 8.56 14.02 -22.92
N TYR A 353 7.97 12.84 -22.74
CA TYR A 353 8.63 11.74 -22.02
C TYR A 353 9.58 10.99 -22.95
N THR A 354 10.77 10.68 -22.43
CA THR A 354 11.60 9.63 -23.00
C THR A 354 11.01 8.28 -22.61
N VAL A 355 10.63 7.47 -23.59
CA VAL A 355 10.08 6.12 -23.37
C VAL A 355 11.19 5.08 -23.48
N SER A 356 11.34 4.28 -22.44
CA SER A 356 12.31 3.18 -22.33
C SER A 356 11.58 1.86 -22.12
N LEU A 357 12.00 0.83 -22.83
CA LEU A 357 11.35 -0.50 -22.80
C LEU A 357 12.27 -1.63 -22.32
N ASN A 358 13.52 -1.31 -21.98
CA ASN A 358 14.51 -2.28 -21.49
C ASN A 358 15.61 -1.58 -20.69
N LYS A 359 16.48 -2.36 -20.03
CA LYS A 359 17.60 -1.81 -19.24
C LYS A 359 18.55 -0.97 -20.10
N THR A 360 18.90 -1.42 -21.30
CA THR A 360 19.82 -0.70 -22.18
C THR A 360 19.31 0.70 -22.54
N SER A 361 18.01 0.87 -22.76
CA SER A 361 17.40 2.18 -23.04
C SER A 361 17.22 3.03 -21.79
N LEU A 362 16.99 2.41 -20.62
CA LEU A 362 16.88 3.10 -19.32
C LEU A 362 18.18 3.82 -18.97
N GLU A 363 19.32 3.15 -19.16
CA GLU A 363 20.65 3.70 -18.87
C GLU A 363 20.96 4.95 -19.69
N LYS A 364 20.36 5.07 -20.89
CA LYS A 364 20.60 6.13 -21.87
C LYS A 364 19.57 7.27 -21.84
N ILE A 365 18.61 7.25 -20.91
CA ILE A 365 17.58 8.29 -20.81
C ILE A 365 18.23 9.67 -20.57
N ASP A 366 17.74 10.67 -21.29
CA ASP A 366 18.05 12.08 -21.04
C ASP A 366 17.42 12.54 -19.72
N ILE A 367 18.26 12.72 -18.71
CA ILE A 367 17.84 13.09 -17.35
C ILE A 367 17.21 14.49 -17.25
N SER A 368 17.29 15.32 -18.29
CA SER A 368 16.61 16.62 -18.33
C SER A 368 15.12 16.51 -18.69
N LYS A 369 14.72 15.42 -19.34
CA LYS A 369 13.33 15.15 -19.76
C LYS A 369 12.60 14.28 -18.75
N ARG A 370 11.28 14.26 -18.85
CA ARG A 370 10.48 13.26 -18.14
C ARG A 370 10.76 11.88 -18.70
N ALA A 371 10.55 10.85 -17.90
CA ALA A 371 10.93 9.49 -18.27
C ALA A 371 9.81 8.49 -17.94
N LEU A 372 9.42 7.70 -18.94
CA LEU A 372 8.56 6.52 -18.80
C LEU A 372 9.41 5.28 -19.07
N GLY A 373 9.30 4.28 -18.20
CA GLY A 373 9.99 3.00 -18.32
C GLY A 373 9.01 1.87 -18.10
N VAL A 374 8.74 1.06 -19.12
CA VAL A 374 7.83 -0.09 -19.02
C VAL A 374 8.52 -1.31 -19.63
N PHE A 375 9.00 -2.21 -18.78
CA PHE A 375 10.04 -3.17 -19.17
C PHE A 375 9.51 -4.53 -19.61
N CYS A 376 8.29 -4.90 -19.19
CA CYS A 376 7.61 -6.12 -19.61
C CYS A 376 6.09 -6.04 -19.41
N GLN A 377 5.36 -7.01 -19.96
CA GLN A 377 3.98 -7.30 -19.54
C GLN A 377 3.99 -7.99 -18.16
N SER A 378 2.89 -7.90 -17.40
CA SER A 378 2.80 -8.37 -16.01
C SER A 378 3.84 -7.69 -15.10
N ASN A 379 4.16 -8.30 -13.96
CA ASN A 379 5.21 -7.85 -13.04
C ASN A 379 6.61 -8.10 -13.62
N LEU A 380 7.61 -7.37 -13.12
CA LEU A 380 9.00 -7.73 -13.38
C LEU A 380 9.29 -9.12 -12.79
N PRO A 381 10.06 -9.96 -13.49
CA PRO A 381 10.65 -11.15 -12.92
C PRO A 381 11.40 -10.85 -11.61
N VAL A 382 11.22 -11.71 -10.62
CA VAL A 382 11.87 -11.58 -9.30
C VAL A 382 13.39 -11.62 -9.42
N TRP A 383 14.08 -11.15 -8.39
CA TRP A 383 15.53 -11.09 -8.36
C TRP A 383 16.19 -12.47 -8.57
N LEU A 384 15.64 -13.54 -7.98
CA LEU A 384 16.15 -14.91 -8.18
C LEU A 384 16.11 -15.30 -9.65
N ASP A 385 15.01 -15.06 -10.36
CA ASP A 385 14.89 -15.42 -11.77
C ASP A 385 15.77 -14.54 -12.66
N ARG A 386 16.10 -13.31 -12.26
CA ARG A 386 17.01 -12.44 -13.03
C ARG A 386 18.49 -12.74 -12.80
N ASN A 387 18.86 -13.30 -11.65
CA ASN A 387 20.27 -13.39 -11.22
C ASN A 387 20.75 -14.80 -10.88
N VAL A 388 19.83 -15.71 -10.49
CA VAL A 388 20.13 -17.07 -10.04
C VAL A 388 19.65 -18.11 -11.04
N TYR A 389 18.44 -17.94 -11.57
CA TYR A 389 17.80 -18.82 -12.55
C TYR A 389 17.40 -18.08 -13.84
N PRO A 390 18.34 -17.41 -14.54
CA PRO A 390 18.06 -16.59 -15.72
C PRO A 390 17.39 -17.37 -16.87
N GLU A 391 17.55 -18.69 -16.92
CA GLU A 391 16.87 -19.55 -17.86
C GLU A 391 15.34 -19.51 -17.74
N ASN A 392 14.80 -19.17 -16.55
CA ASN A 392 13.36 -19.03 -16.35
C ASN A 392 12.78 -17.92 -17.23
N LEU A 393 13.57 -16.87 -17.52
CA LEU A 393 13.13 -15.74 -18.31
C LEU A 393 12.74 -16.14 -19.74
N GLU A 394 13.41 -17.14 -20.32
CA GLU A 394 13.15 -17.62 -21.69
C GLU A 394 11.74 -18.22 -21.86
N SER A 395 11.12 -18.67 -20.75
CA SER A 395 9.77 -19.24 -20.76
C SER A 395 8.67 -18.17 -20.76
N PHE A 396 9.01 -16.93 -20.42
CA PHE A 396 8.03 -15.86 -20.27
C PHE A 396 7.54 -15.31 -21.60
N LYS A 397 6.29 -14.87 -21.61
CA LYS A 397 5.61 -14.26 -22.77
C LYS A 397 5.25 -12.83 -22.42
N ASN A 398 6.26 -11.99 -22.23
CA ASN A 398 6.11 -10.70 -21.55
C ASN A 398 6.76 -9.52 -22.29
N ASP A 399 6.88 -9.60 -23.62
CA ASP A 399 7.39 -8.51 -24.47
C ASP A 399 6.67 -7.17 -24.16
N PRO A 400 7.40 -6.09 -23.82
CA PRO A 400 6.81 -4.80 -23.48
C PRO A 400 6.02 -4.13 -24.62
N LYS A 401 6.10 -4.66 -25.85
CA LYS A 401 5.34 -4.18 -27.01
C LYS A 401 4.07 -4.99 -27.30
N GLY A 402 3.65 -5.87 -26.39
CA GLY A 402 2.46 -6.72 -26.55
C GLY A 402 2.69 -8.00 -27.34
N GLY A 403 3.95 -8.33 -27.64
CA GLY A 403 4.34 -9.62 -28.22
C GLY A 403 4.31 -10.78 -27.22
N LYS A 404 4.69 -11.98 -27.67
CA LYS A 404 4.83 -13.19 -26.84
C LYS A 404 6.28 -13.60 -26.58
N LYS A 405 7.24 -12.77 -26.99
CA LYS A 405 8.66 -13.02 -26.75
C LYS A 405 9.00 -12.75 -25.28
N PRO A 406 10.01 -13.42 -24.72
CA PRO A 406 10.51 -13.09 -23.40
C PRO A 406 11.22 -11.73 -23.41
N ALA A 407 10.98 -10.93 -22.38
CA ALA A 407 11.76 -9.75 -22.09
C ALA A 407 13.03 -10.19 -21.34
N LEU A 408 14.19 -10.10 -21.99
CA LEU A 408 15.47 -10.58 -21.43
C LEU A 408 16.38 -9.44 -20.93
N ASP A 409 16.24 -8.23 -21.50
CA ASP A 409 17.02 -7.05 -21.12
C ASP A 409 16.27 -6.22 -20.06
N LEU A 410 16.21 -6.74 -18.83
CA LEU A 410 15.38 -6.19 -17.75
C LEU A 410 16.23 -5.46 -16.69
N PRO A 411 15.83 -4.25 -16.24
CA PRO A 411 16.46 -3.61 -15.10
C PRO A 411 16.01 -4.24 -13.78
N GLY A 412 16.81 -4.08 -12.73
CA GLY A 412 16.35 -4.32 -11.35
C GLY A 412 15.79 -3.09 -10.67
N LEU A 413 15.26 -3.29 -9.45
CA LEU A 413 14.78 -2.18 -8.62
C LEU A 413 15.88 -1.13 -8.42
N LYS A 414 17.10 -1.59 -8.12
CA LYS A 414 18.28 -0.73 -7.98
C LYS A 414 18.55 0.11 -9.23
N ASP A 415 18.53 -0.50 -10.42
CA ASP A 415 18.81 0.21 -11.68
C ASP A 415 17.76 1.31 -11.93
N MET A 416 16.48 0.98 -11.73
CA MET A 416 15.36 1.92 -11.91
C MET A 416 15.41 3.06 -10.89
N THR A 417 15.61 2.77 -9.61
CA THR A 417 15.60 3.76 -8.53
C THR A 417 16.76 4.73 -8.67
N LEU A 418 17.97 4.26 -8.97
CA LEU A 418 19.13 5.14 -9.17
C LEU A 418 18.92 6.08 -10.36
N LYS A 419 18.37 5.58 -11.47
CA LYS A 419 18.03 6.43 -12.63
C LYS A 419 16.93 7.44 -12.28
N ALA A 420 15.93 7.02 -11.52
CA ALA A 420 14.85 7.90 -11.06
C ALA A 420 15.40 9.05 -10.22
N VAL A 421 16.31 8.78 -9.28
CA VAL A 421 16.97 9.80 -8.46
C VAL A 421 17.73 10.81 -9.34
N GLU A 422 18.43 10.37 -10.37
CA GLU A 422 19.14 11.28 -11.30
C GLU A 422 18.20 12.23 -12.04
N VAL A 423 17.12 11.69 -12.64
CA VAL A 423 16.11 12.47 -13.37
C VAL A 423 15.40 13.45 -12.42
N LEU A 424 14.94 12.95 -11.27
CA LEU A 424 14.20 13.75 -10.29
C LEU A 424 15.07 14.83 -9.64
N HIS A 425 16.34 14.54 -9.33
CA HIS A 425 17.27 15.55 -8.85
C HIS A 425 17.48 16.66 -9.89
N LYS A 426 17.71 16.28 -11.15
CA LYS A 426 17.92 17.24 -12.25
C LYS A 426 16.69 18.12 -12.50
N ARG A 427 15.49 17.52 -12.55
CA ARG A 427 14.24 18.21 -12.87
C ARG A 427 13.64 18.95 -11.68
N GLY A 428 13.78 18.39 -10.49
CA GLY A 428 13.30 19.00 -9.24
C GLY A 428 14.12 20.22 -8.85
N GLY A 429 15.43 20.22 -9.11
CA GLY A 429 16.32 21.36 -8.84
C GLY A 429 16.12 21.93 -7.43
N ASP A 430 15.93 23.24 -7.33
CA ASP A 430 15.69 23.93 -6.05
C ASP A 430 14.31 23.66 -5.42
N LYS A 431 13.38 23.09 -6.19
CA LYS A 431 12.05 22.72 -5.69
C LYS A 431 12.05 21.36 -5.00
N GLY A 432 13.07 20.53 -5.26
CA GLY A 432 13.22 19.20 -4.70
C GLY A 432 12.30 18.16 -5.35
N PHE A 433 12.29 16.96 -4.77
CA PHE A 433 11.48 15.86 -5.31
C PHE A 433 10.87 14.91 -4.27
N PHE A 434 9.82 14.20 -4.68
CA PHE A 434 9.28 13.03 -3.99
C PHE A 434 9.46 11.79 -4.87
N LEU A 435 10.01 10.71 -4.33
CA LEU A 435 10.14 9.42 -5.02
C LEU A 435 9.53 8.33 -4.16
N MET A 436 8.65 7.53 -4.75
CA MET A 436 8.27 6.22 -4.20
C MET A 436 9.01 5.12 -4.96
N SER A 437 9.57 4.14 -4.25
CA SER A 437 10.28 2.99 -4.82
C SER A 437 9.83 1.69 -4.17
N GLU A 438 9.21 0.80 -4.93
CA GLU A 438 8.55 -0.41 -4.41
C GLU A 438 9.25 -1.71 -4.84
N ALA A 439 9.51 -2.58 -3.86
CA ALA A 439 9.81 -4.00 -4.06
C ALA A 439 8.50 -4.80 -3.91
N ALA A 440 7.75 -4.94 -5.01
CA ALA A 440 6.37 -5.43 -4.99
C ALA A 440 6.26 -6.96 -4.89
N SER A 441 7.27 -7.70 -5.33
CA SER A 441 7.17 -9.16 -5.34
C SER A 441 7.51 -9.81 -4.00
N VAL A 442 7.89 -9.02 -2.98
CA VAL A 442 7.94 -9.52 -1.59
C VAL A 442 6.56 -10.07 -1.21
N ASP A 443 5.52 -9.28 -1.43
CA ASP A 443 4.10 -9.66 -1.29
C ASP A 443 3.69 -10.81 -2.22
N LYS A 444 3.91 -10.64 -3.53
CA LYS A 444 3.42 -11.60 -4.54
C LYS A 444 3.97 -13.00 -4.33
N GLN A 445 5.23 -13.11 -3.90
CA GLN A 445 5.85 -14.39 -3.65
C GLN A 445 5.45 -14.96 -2.28
N MET A 446 5.12 -14.12 -1.30
CA MET A 446 4.52 -14.60 -0.05
C MET A 446 3.11 -15.15 -0.25
N HIS A 447 2.29 -14.52 -1.09
CA HIS A 447 1.01 -15.10 -1.54
C HIS A 447 1.22 -16.48 -2.19
N ALA A 448 2.22 -16.60 -3.07
CA ALA A 448 2.55 -17.86 -3.73
C ALA A 448 3.16 -18.93 -2.80
N LEU A 449 3.46 -18.58 -1.54
CA LEU A 449 4.23 -19.39 -0.59
C LEU A 449 5.66 -19.69 -1.04
N ASP A 450 6.22 -18.88 -1.95
CA ASP A 450 7.60 -18.95 -2.42
C ASP A 450 8.50 -17.99 -1.62
N TYR A 451 8.86 -18.44 -0.42
CA TYR A 451 9.55 -17.59 0.53
C TYR A 451 10.97 -17.22 0.08
N ASP A 452 11.68 -18.09 -0.63
CA ASP A 452 13.03 -17.79 -1.12
C ASP A 452 13.03 -16.63 -2.12
N ARG A 453 12.06 -16.61 -3.06
CA ARG A 453 11.91 -15.48 -3.99
C ARG A 453 11.47 -14.21 -3.28
N ALA A 454 10.55 -14.29 -2.33
CA ALA A 454 10.11 -13.15 -1.53
C ALA A 454 11.29 -12.51 -0.76
N LEU A 455 12.10 -13.34 -0.09
CA LEU A 455 13.26 -12.89 0.68
C LEU A 455 14.40 -12.40 -0.23
N GLY A 456 14.53 -12.95 -1.44
CA GLY A 456 15.45 -12.43 -2.47
C GLY A 456 15.11 -11.01 -2.93
N ASP A 457 13.83 -10.73 -3.18
CA ASP A 457 13.39 -9.37 -3.53
C ASP A 457 13.51 -8.41 -2.33
N LEU A 458 13.34 -8.90 -1.09
CA LEU A 458 13.61 -8.11 0.11
C LEU A 458 15.11 -7.75 0.25
N LEU A 459 16.01 -8.65 -0.13
CA LEU A 459 17.45 -8.36 -0.20
C LEU A 459 17.78 -7.38 -1.34
N GLU A 460 17.07 -7.45 -2.48
CA GLU A 460 17.17 -6.44 -3.54
C GLU A 460 16.71 -5.05 -3.07
N LEU A 461 15.65 -4.98 -2.25
CA LEU A 461 15.23 -3.74 -1.60
C LEU A 461 16.35 -3.16 -0.73
N ASP A 462 16.95 -3.96 0.15
CA ASP A 462 18.05 -3.52 1.02
C ASP A 462 19.25 -3.00 0.23
N ASP A 463 19.66 -3.73 -0.82
CA ASP A 463 20.75 -3.31 -1.71
C ASP A 463 20.41 -2.04 -2.49
N THR A 464 19.15 -1.86 -2.87
CA THR A 464 18.65 -0.63 -3.50
C THR A 464 18.72 0.56 -2.54
N VAL A 465 18.29 0.39 -1.30
CA VAL A 465 18.38 1.44 -0.26
C VAL A 465 19.84 1.83 -0.05
N ARG A 466 20.75 0.84 0.03
CA ARG A 466 22.20 1.05 0.17
C ARG A 466 22.78 1.86 -0.97
N ALA A 467 22.48 1.46 -2.21
CA ALA A 467 22.96 2.16 -3.39
C ALA A 467 22.39 3.58 -3.49
N THR A 468 21.13 3.77 -3.08
CA THR A 468 20.47 5.08 -3.08
C THR A 468 21.10 6.03 -2.08
N ILE A 469 21.34 5.59 -0.83
CA ILE A 469 22.04 6.40 0.17
C ILE A 469 23.43 6.82 -0.33
N LYS A 470 24.17 5.90 -0.96
CA LYS A 470 25.46 6.21 -1.59
C LYS A 470 25.31 7.28 -2.70
N LYS A 471 24.33 7.12 -3.59
CA LYS A 471 24.05 8.07 -4.67
C LYS A 471 23.66 9.45 -4.15
N LEU A 472 22.86 9.54 -3.09
CA LEU A 472 22.49 10.81 -2.46
C LEU A 472 23.71 11.55 -1.90
N LYS A 473 24.68 10.81 -1.32
CA LYS A 473 25.95 11.37 -0.84
C LYS A 473 26.82 11.85 -2.00
N GLU A 474 26.92 11.07 -3.08
CA GLU A 474 27.65 11.46 -4.30
C GLU A 474 27.06 12.72 -4.96
N LEU A 475 25.73 12.87 -4.93
CA LEU A 475 25.04 14.06 -5.44
C LEU A 475 25.06 15.25 -4.47
N GLY A 476 25.57 15.08 -3.23
CA GLY A 476 25.62 16.14 -2.23
C GLY A 476 24.26 16.58 -1.68
N ILE A 477 23.22 15.74 -1.77
CA ILE A 477 21.85 16.04 -1.35
C ILE A 477 21.34 15.16 -0.20
N PHE A 478 22.22 14.34 0.39
CA PHE A 478 21.84 13.42 1.46
C PHE A 478 21.26 14.13 2.68
N GLU A 479 21.90 15.21 3.16
CA GLU A 479 21.43 16.01 4.30
C GLU A 479 20.12 16.77 4.03
N GLU A 480 19.73 16.90 2.76
CA GLU A 480 18.47 17.54 2.35
C GLU A 480 17.34 16.52 2.09
N THR A 481 17.62 15.22 2.23
CA THR A 481 16.72 14.14 1.82
C THR A 481 16.29 13.29 3.01
N LEU A 482 14.98 13.21 3.26
CA LEU A 482 14.40 12.23 4.15
C LEU A 482 14.25 10.90 3.39
N VAL A 483 14.87 9.85 3.90
CA VAL A 483 14.72 8.47 3.40
C VAL A 483 13.88 7.69 4.40
N VAL A 484 12.79 7.11 3.93
CA VAL A 484 11.90 6.25 4.72
C VAL A 484 11.80 4.89 4.04
N VAL A 485 11.88 3.81 4.81
CA VAL A 485 11.61 2.44 4.34
C VAL A 485 10.49 1.86 5.21
N SER A 486 9.43 1.35 4.59
CA SER A 486 8.37 0.64 5.30
C SER A 486 7.68 -0.38 4.39
N ALA A 487 6.52 -0.86 4.81
CA ALA A 487 5.60 -1.68 4.04
C ALA A 487 4.22 -1.02 4.04
N ASP A 488 3.34 -1.48 3.17
CA ASP A 488 1.92 -1.11 3.13
C ASP A 488 1.08 -1.99 4.07
N HIS A 489 1.41 -3.28 4.14
CA HIS A 489 0.86 -4.28 5.06
C HIS A 489 1.87 -5.39 5.36
N GLY A 490 1.49 -6.35 6.20
CA GLY A 490 2.34 -7.47 6.57
C GLY A 490 1.79 -8.80 6.08
N HIS A 491 2.68 -9.75 5.83
CA HIS A 491 2.36 -11.18 5.77
C HIS A 491 2.66 -11.87 7.10
N GLY A 492 1.84 -12.85 7.48
CA GLY A 492 1.98 -13.62 8.72
C GLY A 492 3.11 -14.65 8.71
N PHE A 493 4.27 -14.30 8.14
CA PHE A 493 5.45 -15.15 7.97
C PHE A 493 6.29 -15.25 9.26
N ASP A 494 6.78 -16.45 9.58
CA ASP A 494 7.76 -16.67 10.65
C ASP A 494 8.72 -17.83 10.33
N VAL A 495 9.81 -17.94 11.10
CA VAL A 495 10.81 -19.02 11.05
C VAL A 495 10.89 -19.70 12.40
N TRP A 496 10.55 -20.98 12.47
CA TRP A 496 10.51 -21.76 13.72
C TRP A 496 11.67 -22.76 13.89
N GLY A 497 12.56 -22.87 12.90
CA GLY A 497 13.73 -23.74 12.97
C GLY A 497 14.47 -23.88 11.65
N SER A 498 15.11 -25.02 11.46
CA SER A 498 15.74 -25.42 10.19
C SER A 498 15.13 -26.70 9.64
N ALA A 499 15.14 -26.89 8.33
CA ALA A 499 14.75 -28.12 7.68
C ALA A 499 15.96 -28.83 7.05
N ASP A 500 16.20 -30.11 7.41
CA ASP A 500 17.12 -30.99 6.67
C ASP A 500 16.41 -31.49 5.40
N THR A 501 16.56 -30.74 4.31
CA THR A 501 15.83 -30.94 3.04
C THR A 501 16.18 -32.27 2.36
N GLU A 502 17.37 -32.82 2.61
CA GLU A 502 17.76 -34.14 2.14
C GLU A 502 17.07 -35.25 2.95
N TYR A 503 17.09 -35.14 4.28
CA TYR A 503 16.42 -36.12 5.15
C TYR A 503 14.93 -36.18 4.83
N LEU A 504 14.26 -35.02 4.72
CA LEU A 504 12.84 -34.90 4.38
C LEU A 504 12.52 -35.68 3.09
N SER A 505 13.26 -35.41 2.02
CA SER A 505 12.99 -36.00 0.70
C SER A 505 13.19 -37.52 0.61
N LYS A 506 13.89 -38.12 1.58
CA LYS A 506 14.13 -39.58 1.63
C LYS A 506 13.06 -40.32 2.44
N GLN A 507 12.28 -39.65 3.27
CA GLN A 507 11.24 -40.29 4.08
C GLN A 507 9.98 -40.55 3.26
N GLN A 508 9.31 -41.67 3.55
CA GLN A 508 8.11 -42.10 2.81
C GLN A 508 6.80 -41.70 3.51
N ASP A 509 6.79 -41.60 4.84
CA ASP A 509 5.60 -41.26 5.61
C ASP A 509 5.64 -39.81 6.13
N GLU A 510 4.46 -39.18 6.17
CA GLU A 510 4.28 -37.78 6.56
C GLU A 510 4.75 -37.48 7.99
N ARG A 511 4.64 -38.45 8.91
CA ARG A 511 5.00 -38.26 10.30
C ARG A 511 6.52 -38.22 10.48
N THR A 512 7.26 -39.11 9.82
CA THR A 512 8.71 -39.16 9.87
C THR A 512 9.35 -38.01 9.11
N LYS A 513 8.74 -37.53 8.00
CA LYS A 513 9.21 -36.32 7.31
C LYS A 513 9.32 -35.11 8.25
N ARG A 514 8.38 -34.95 9.20
CA ARG A 514 8.43 -33.85 10.19
C ARG A 514 9.66 -33.88 11.10
N ASN A 515 10.32 -35.04 11.26
CA ASN A 515 11.58 -35.14 12.00
C ASN A 515 12.76 -34.45 11.28
N ALA A 516 12.58 -34.02 10.02
CA ALA A 516 13.53 -33.16 9.32
C ALA A 516 13.62 -31.75 9.93
N ILE A 517 12.62 -31.33 10.71
CA ILE A 517 12.56 -30.00 11.30
C ILE A 517 13.35 -29.99 12.61
N GLY A 518 14.48 -29.29 12.58
CA GLY A 518 15.33 -29.03 13.73
C GLY A 518 14.82 -27.84 14.53
N VAL A 519 14.47 -28.06 15.79
CA VAL A 519 14.07 -27.02 16.77
C VAL A 519 15.15 -26.82 17.84
N TYR A 520 15.21 -25.62 18.42
CA TYR A 520 16.18 -25.25 19.47
C TYR A 520 17.63 -25.58 19.05
N GLU A 521 18.36 -26.36 19.84
CA GLU A 521 19.74 -26.79 19.55
C GLU A 521 19.87 -27.52 18.20
N LYS A 522 18.80 -28.19 17.74
CA LYS A 522 18.77 -28.94 16.49
C LYS A 522 18.53 -28.07 15.26
N SER A 523 18.20 -26.78 15.43
CA SER A 523 18.11 -25.83 14.32
C SER A 523 19.48 -25.53 13.70
N GLY A 524 20.58 -25.85 14.39
CA GLY A 524 21.93 -25.78 13.84
C GLY A 524 22.38 -24.37 13.44
N LEU A 525 23.32 -24.30 12.49
CA LEU A 525 23.84 -23.05 11.93
C LEU A 525 23.34 -22.89 10.48
N SER A 526 23.08 -21.65 10.08
CA SER A 526 22.69 -21.29 8.71
C SER A 526 23.78 -21.67 7.72
N GLN A 527 23.38 -22.38 6.65
CA GLN A 527 24.25 -22.75 5.53
C GLN A 527 24.14 -21.83 4.31
N TYR A 528 23.25 -20.83 4.34
CA TYR A 528 23.03 -19.92 3.21
C TYR A 528 24.27 -19.09 2.83
N THR A 529 25.18 -18.88 3.78
CA THR A 529 26.44 -18.13 3.55
C THR A 529 27.66 -19.05 3.34
N GLU A 530 27.47 -20.37 3.36
CA GLU A 530 28.51 -21.34 3.04
C GLU A 530 28.64 -21.48 1.53
N LYS A 531 29.85 -21.24 0.99
CA LYS A 531 30.09 -21.35 -0.45
C LYS A 531 30.10 -22.83 -0.87
N PRO A 532 29.22 -23.25 -1.80
CA PRO A 532 29.31 -24.58 -2.38
C PRO A 532 30.62 -24.72 -3.18
N LYS A 533 31.23 -25.92 -3.18
CA LYS A 533 32.54 -26.15 -3.83
C LYS A 533 32.54 -25.83 -5.34
N ASN A 534 31.39 -25.88 -6.01
CA ASN A 534 31.25 -25.75 -7.46
C ASN A 534 30.17 -24.74 -7.89
N LEU A 535 29.69 -23.87 -6.98
CA LEU A 535 28.62 -22.92 -7.28
C LEU A 535 28.95 -21.56 -6.67
N ASN A 536 28.93 -20.52 -7.51
CA ASN A 536 29.10 -19.15 -7.08
C ASN A 536 28.10 -18.30 -7.84
N TYR A 537 27.14 -17.72 -7.13
CA TYR A 537 26.09 -16.92 -7.75
C TYR A 537 26.57 -15.52 -8.16
N GLY A 538 27.75 -15.06 -7.70
CA GLY A 538 28.31 -13.77 -8.12
C GLY A 538 27.54 -12.55 -7.58
N THR A 539 26.69 -12.74 -6.58
CA THR A 539 25.66 -11.80 -6.10
C THR A 539 26.16 -10.79 -5.06
N GLY A 540 27.43 -10.86 -4.67
CA GLY A 540 28.05 -9.95 -3.69
C GLY A 540 27.93 -10.44 -2.24
N VAL A 541 28.31 -9.58 -1.29
CA VAL A 541 28.39 -9.93 0.15
C VAL A 541 27.08 -9.76 0.92
N ASN A 542 26.05 -9.22 0.28
CA ASN A 542 24.74 -8.93 0.88
C ASN A 542 23.66 -9.95 0.47
N PHE A 543 24.03 -11.00 -0.26
CA PHE A 543 23.13 -12.05 -0.72
C PHE A 543 23.67 -13.42 -0.30
N PRO A 544 22.81 -14.46 -0.20
CA PRO A 544 23.23 -15.83 0.02
C PRO A 544 24.31 -16.29 -0.95
N ALA A 545 25.28 -17.03 -0.42
CA ALA A 545 26.25 -17.78 -1.20
C ALA A 545 25.69 -19.15 -1.67
N ASN A 546 24.62 -19.62 -1.01
CA ASN A 546 23.91 -20.86 -1.29
C ASN A 546 22.40 -20.66 -1.16
N TRP A 547 21.66 -20.71 -2.27
CA TRP A 547 20.19 -20.69 -2.28
C TRP A 547 19.57 -22.09 -2.09
N GLU A 548 20.41 -23.13 -2.11
CA GLU A 548 20.00 -24.53 -1.98
C GLU A 548 20.73 -25.22 -0.81
N PRO A 549 20.70 -24.67 0.42
CA PRO A 549 21.32 -25.34 1.55
C PRO A 549 20.59 -26.64 1.90
N ARG A 550 21.34 -27.61 2.43
CA ARG A 550 20.74 -28.81 3.03
C ARG A 550 19.94 -28.44 4.28
N TYR A 551 20.50 -27.60 5.14
CA TYR A 551 19.82 -27.03 6.30
C TYR A 551 19.24 -25.66 5.94
N ALA A 552 18.03 -25.69 5.38
CA ALA A 552 17.25 -24.50 4.99
C ALA A 552 16.47 -23.94 6.18
N ILE A 553 15.93 -22.73 6.06
CA ILE A 553 14.98 -22.22 7.07
C ILE A 553 13.70 -23.07 7.06
N ALA A 554 13.22 -23.46 8.23
CA ALA A 554 11.85 -23.96 8.38
C ALA A 554 10.95 -22.77 8.72
N GLY A 555 10.32 -22.21 7.69
CA GLY A 555 9.46 -21.03 7.81
C GLY A 555 8.22 -21.13 6.93
N GLY A 556 7.28 -20.22 7.16
CA GLY A 556 6.03 -20.16 6.42
C GLY A 556 5.02 -19.18 6.99
N VAL A 557 3.89 -19.02 6.32
CA VAL A 557 2.82 -18.08 6.71
C VAL A 557 1.71 -18.79 7.47
N GLY A 558 1.16 -18.13 8.50
CA GLY A 558 0.02 -18.65 9.27
C GLY A 558 -1.32 -18.60 8.51
N ALA A 559 -1.40 -17.82 7.44
CA ALA A 559 -2.59 -17.61 6.62
C ALA A 559 -2.33 -18.17 5.22
N ALA A 560 -2.53 -19.48 5.05
CA ALA A 560 -2.23 -20.25 3.85
C ALA A 560 -3.37 -21.23 3.50
N PRO A 561 -3.48 -21.64 2.22
CA PRO A 561 -4.31 -22.77 1.80
C PRO A 561 -3.67 -24.10 2.22
N ASP A 562 -4.37 -25.20 2.01
CA ASP A 562 -3.75 -26.52 2.05
C ASP A 562 -2.62 -26.59 0.99
N HIS A 563 -1.42 -27.03 1.39
CA HIS A 563 -0.27 -27.10 0.49
C HIS A 563 0.74 -28.20 0.91
N ARG A 564 1.77 -28.43 0.09
CA ARG A 564 2.92 -29.27 0.46
C ARG A 564 4.13 -28.39 0.74
N GLU A 565 4.99 -28.78 1.67
CA GLU A 565 6.22 -28.04 1.96
C GLU A 565 7.43 -28.98 2.04
N ASP A 566 8.49 -28.66 1.29
CA ASP A 566 9.76 -29.39 1.29
C ASP A 566 10.98 -28.51 1.64
N TYR A 567 10.75 -27.21 1.86
CA TYR A 567 11.70 -26.16 2.21
C TYR A 567 12.85 -26.01 1.22
N LYS A 568 12.61 -26.40 -0.05
CA LYS A 568 13.57 -26.23 -1.15
C LYS A 568 13.12 -25.10 -2.05
N VAL A 569 14.11 -24.35 -2.54
CA VAL A 569 13.87 -23.37 -3.60
C VAL A 569 13.30 -24.04 -4.84
N HIS A 570 12.26 -23.42 -5.40
CA HIS A 570 11.57 -23.94 -6.57
C HIS A 570 12.25 -23.42 -7.85
N LYS A 571 13.13 -24.21 -8.46
CA LYS A 571 14.04 -23.72 -9.52
C LYS A 571 13.35 -23.23 -10.78
N SER A 572 12.23 -23.85 -11.15
CA SER A 572 11.55 -23.61 -12.44
C SER A 572 10.54 -22.45 -12.42
N GLY A 573 10.57 -21.61 -11.39
CA GLY A 573 9.66 -20.47 -11.21
C GLY A 573 8.88 -20.54 -9.90
N PRO A 574 7.99 -19.54 -9.68
CA PRO A 574 7.16 -19.45 -8.48
C PRO A 574 6.35 -20.71 -8.20
N ARG A 575 6.02 -20.91 -6.93
CA ARG A 575 5.17 -22.00 -6.47
C ARG A 575 3.70 -21.80 -6.88
N GLU A 576 2.99 -22.91 -6.99
CA GLU A 576 1.52 -22.96 -7.17
C GLU A 576 0.96 -23.89 -6.08
N PRO A 577 0.71 -23.39 -4.86
CA PRO A 577 0.50 -24.24 -3.69
C PRO A 577 -0.82 -25.03 -3.73
N ALA A 578 -1.87 -24.45 -4.33
CA ALA A 578 -3.19 -25.06 -4.46
C ALA A 578 -3.75 -24.92 -5.88
N VAL A 579 -4.61 -25.87 -6.27
CA VAL A 579 -5.28 -25.92 -7.58
C VAL A 579 -6.78 -26.11 -7.43
N LYS A 580 -7.53 -25.62 -8.40
CA LYS A 580 -9.00 -25.65 -8.37
C LYS A 580 -9.55 -27.08 -8.54
N SER A 581 -10.53 -27.43 -7.71
CA SER A 581 -11.32 -28.68 -7.71
C SER A 581 -12.83 -28.37 -7.79
N SER A 582 -13.69 -29.39 -7.64
CA SER A 582 -15.16 -29.24 -7.58
C SER A 582 -15.62 -28.42 -6.39
N ASP A 583 -14.95 -28.57 -5.25
CA ASP A 583 -15.38 -28.05 -3.94
C ASP A 583 -14.45 -26.95 -3.39
N GLY A 584 -13.78 -26.21 -4.29
CA GLY A 584 -12.83 -25.15 -3.95
C GLY A 584 -11.39 -25.50 -4.37
N TYR A 585 -10.40 -24.94 -3.69
CA TYR A 585 -8.99 -25.20 -3.91
C TYR A 585 -8.48 -26.33 -3.00
N VAL A 586 -7.62 -27.16 -3.57
CA VAL A 586 -6.98 -28.29 -2.88
C VAL A 586 -5.47 -28.25 -3.14
N VAL A 587 -4.70 -28.96 -2.32
CA VAL A 587 -3.25 -29.13 -2.48
C VAL A 587 -2.88 -29.44 -3.94
N ASN A 588 -1.96 -28.69 -4.53
CA ASN A 588 -1.42 -29.01 -5.84
C ASN A 588 -0.52 -30.25 -5.78
N PRO A 589 -0.86 -31.38 -6.43
CA PRO A 589 -0.03 -32.58 -6.37
C PRO A 589 1.32 -32.42 -7.09
N LYS A 590 1.50 -31.38 -7.90
CA LYS A 590 2.74 -31.08 -8.61
C LYS A 590 3.68 -30.16 -7.83
N ASP A 591 3.17 -29.39 -6.88
CA ASP A 591 3.96 -28.49 -6.03
C ASP A 591 4.58 -29.30 -4.88
N ALA A 592 5.91 -29.25 -4.76
CA ALA A 592 6.67 -29.97 -3.73
C ALA A 592 6.18 -31.43 -3.50
N PRO A 593 6.21 -32.33 -4.50
CA PRO A 593 5.57 -33.65 -4.42
C PRO A 593 6.14 -34.55 -3.32
N ASN A 594 7.40 -34.33 -2.92
CA ASN A 594 8.05 -35.05 -1.82
C ASN A 594 7.92 -34.34 -0.47
N GLY A 595 7.25 -33.19 -0.43
CA GLY A 595 7.01 -32.37 0.75
C GLY A 595 6.01 -32.99 1.73
N ILE A 596 5.85 -32.32 2.86
CA ILE A 596 4.88 -32.63 3.91
C ILE A 596 3.59 -31.88 3.60
N VAL A 597 2.43 -32.53 3.74
CA VAL A 597 1.14 -31.84 3.64
C VAL A 597 0.91 -30.97 4.88
N ILE A 598 0.66 -29.69 4.66
CA ILE A 598 0.28 -28.70 5.67
C ILE A 598 -1.18 -28.32 5.40
N ASN A 599 -2.04 -28.54 6.40
CA ASN A 599 -3.42 -28.09 6.36
C ASN A 599 -3.45 -26.56 6.52
N GLY A 600 -4.19 -25.90 5.64
CA GLY A 600 -4.38 -24.46 5.62
C GLY A 600 -5.32 -23.96 6.72
N THR A 601 -5.35 -22.65 6.88
CA THR A 601 -6.23 -21.95 7.83
C THR A 601 -7.25 -21.07 7.11
N LEU A 602 -7.13 -20.94 5.79
CA LEU A 602 -7.99 -20.11 4.95
C LEU A 602 -9.24 -20.85 4.48
N PRO A 603 -10.30 -20.11 4.10
CA PRO A 603 -11.45 -20.69 3.41
C PRO A 603 -11.03 -21.47 2.16
N THR A 604 -11.79 -22.51 1.80
CA THR A 604 -11.51 -23.34 0.63
C THR A 604 -11.65 -22.60 -0.71
N SER A 605 -12.11 -21.35 -0.69
CA SER A 605 -12.11 -20.45 -1.85
C SER A 605 -10.74 -19.80 -2.12
N GLU A 606 -9.82 -19.82 -1.16
CA GLU A 606 -8.50 -19.22 -1.29
C GLU A 606 -7.46 -20.22 -1.81
N ALA A 607 -6.71 -19.80 -2.82
CA ALA A 607 -5.71 -20.64 -3.48
C ALA A 607 -4.26 -20.34 -3.03
N GLN A 608 -4.09 -19.28 -2.25
CA GLN A 608 -2.81 -18.64 -1.94
C GLN A 608 -2.83 -18.07 -0.54
N GLY A 609 -1.65 -17.71 -0.01
CA GLY A 609 -1.57 -17.00 1.26
C GLY A 609 -2.30 -15.67 1.22
N VAL A 610 -2.52 -15.02 2.36
CA VAL A 610 -3.11 -13.68 2.44
C VAL A 610 -2.36 -12.80 3.44
N HIS A 611 -2.64 -11.50 3.41
CA HIS A 611 -2.08 -10.53 4.35
C HIS A 611 -2.46 -10.84 5.81
N SER A 612 -1.77 -10.20 6.75
CA SER A 612 -1.99 -10.30 8.19
C SER A 612 -2.19 -8.93 8.85
N LEU A 613 -2.66 -8.95 10.10
CA LEU A 613 -2.79 -7.77 10.98
C LEU A 613 -1.44 -7.28 11.55
N THR A 614 -0.32 -7.86 11.13
CA THR A 614 0.99 -7.55 11.71
C THR A 614 1.36 -6.08 11.50
N ASP A 615 1.67 -5.38 12.60
CA ASP A 615 2.29 -4.04 12.52
C ASP A 615 3.62 -4.13 11.76
N VAL A 616 3.84 -3.21 10.82
CA VAL A 616 5.02 -3.26 9.93
C VAL A 616 6.07 -2.22 10.31
N PRO A 617 7.37 -2.54 10.13
CA PRO A 617 8.45 -1.67 10.56
C PRO A 617 8.57 -0.41 9.69
N VAL A 618 9.01 0.69 10.31
CA VAL A 618 9.30 1.96 9.64
C VAL A 618 10.73 2.37 10.00
N PHE A 619 11.61 2.43 9.01
CA PHE A 619 12.98 2.92 9.16
C PHE A 619 13.07 4.33 8.59
N ALA A 620 13.63 5.29 9.34
CA ALA A 620 13.82 6.66 8.85
C ALA A 620 15.25 7.19 9.06
N MET A 621 15.74 7.93 8.06
CA MET A 621 17.06 8.57 8.06
C MET A 621 17.00 9.94 7.37
N GLY A 622 17.70 10.94 7.92
CA GLY A 622 17.77 12.30 7.38
C GLY A 622 16.88 13.29 8.15
N PRO A 623 16.50 14.44 7.54
CA PRO A 623 15.70 15.45 8.23
C PRO A 623 14.37 14.89 8.75
N CYS A 624 13.99 15.24 9.97
CA CYS A 624 12.77 14.79 10.66
C CYS A 624 12.71 13.30 11.04
N GLN A 625 13.80 12.54 10.88
CA GLN A 625 13.85 11.11 11.18
C GLN A 625 13.34 10.76 12.58
N GLU A 626 13.60 11.62 13.57
CA GLU A 626 13.23 11.42 14.98
C GLU A 626 11.72 11.24 15.19
N THR A 627 10.91 11.75 14.26
CA THR A 627 9.46 11.67 14.33
C THR A 627 8.92 10.28 14.00
N PHE A 628 9.73 9.39 13.42
CA PHE A 628 9.33 8.04 13.00
C PHE A 628 9.61 6.95 14.05
N GLY A 629 10.00 7.32 15.27
CA GLY A 629 10.12 6.37 16.38
C GLY A 629 8.78 6.06 17.06
N GLY A 630 8.66 4.86 17.63
CA GLY A 630 7.46 4.39 18.34
C GLY A 630 6.44 3.68 17.44
N THR A 631 5.21 3.51 17.92
CA THR A 631 4.11 2.88 17.19
C THR A 631 3.03 3.90 16.88
N PHE A 632 2.57 3.97 15.64
CA PHE A 632 1.60 4.97 15.17
C PHE A 632 0.70 4.40 14.05
N ASN A 633 -0.30 5.17 13.58
CA ASN A 633 -1.12 4.73 12.46
C ASN A 633 -0.39 4.93 11.13
N ASN A 634 -0.68 4.11 10.12
CA ASN A 634 -0.10 4.30 8.78
C ASN A 634 -0.32 5.71 8.20
N VAL A 635 -1.46 6.35 8.49
CA VAL A 635 -1.75 7.74 8.10
C VAL A 635 -0.75 8.75 8.68
N ASP A 636 -0.12 8.46 9.82
CA ASP A 636 0.86 9.36 10.41
C ASP A 636 2.15 9.44 9.58
N ILE A 637 2.45 8.43 8.75
CA ILE A 637 3.59 8.48 7.82
C ILE A 637 3.40 9.62 6.81
N PHE A 638 2.19 9.75 6.23
CA PHE A 638 1.83 10.89 5.38
C PHE A 638 2.08 12.21 6.10
N TYR A 639 1.53 12.38 7.31
CA TYR A 639 1.64 13.65 8.03
C TYR A 639 3.08 13.99 8.44
N LYS A 640 3.90 12.99 8.81
CA LYS A 640 5.32 13.17 9.12
C LYS A 640 6.10 13.60 7.86
N MET A 641 5.90 12.93 6.73
CA MET A 641 6.52 13.31 5.45
C MET A 641 6.07 14.70 4.99
N ALA A 642 4.76 14.98 5.02
CA ALA A 642 4.19 16.24 4.62
C ALA A 642 4.66 17.41 5.51
N THR A 643 4.77 17.18 6.82
CA THR A 643 5.36 18.15 7.76
C THR A 643 6.82 18.42 7.40
N CYS A 644 7.61 17.37 7.12
CA CYS A 644 9.01 17.55 6.77
C CYS A 644 9.22 18.31 5.46
N LEU A 645 8.36 18.08 4.47
CA LEU A 645 8.29 18.80 3.20
C LEU A 645 7.67 20.21 3.33
N GLY A 646 7.11 20.56 4.49
CA GLY A 646 6.44 21.84 4.75
C GLY A 646 5.12 22.00 3.97
N LEU A 647 4.35 20.93 3.77
CA LEU A 647 3.13 20.95 2.96
C LEU A 647 1.89 21.45 3.71
N ALA A 648 1.92 21.48 5.04
CA ALA A 648 0.80 21.91 5.89
C ALA A 648 0.59 23.43 5.87
N ARG A 649 -0.09 23.98 4.85
CA ARG A 649 -0.27 25.43 4.70
C ARG A 649 -1.51 25.84 3.89
N PRO A 650 -2.12 27.00 4.15
CA PRO A 650 -3.28 27.49 3.41
C PRO A 650 -3.06 27.53 1.90
N ASN A 651 -4.14 27.29 1.12
CA ASN A 651 -4.08 27.19 -0.34
C ASN A 651 -3.65 28.49 -1.05
N THR A 652 -3.58 29.61 -0.31
CA THR A 652 -3.16 30.94 -0.80
C THR A 652 -1.66 31.25 -0.59
N SER A 653 -0.87 30.31 -0.04
CA SER A 653 0.50 30.59 0.41
C SER A 653 1.59 29.89 -0.42
N SER A 654 2.60 30.64 -0.89
CA SER A 654 3.72 30.13 -1.70
C SER A 654 4.89 29.61 -0.87
N CYS A 655 5.64 28.60 -1.35
CA CYS A 655 6.86 28.10 -0.70
C CYS A 655 8.13 28.85 -1.14
N LYS A 656 8.91 29.37 -0.18
CA LYS A 656 10.27 29.88 -0.39
C LYS A 656 11.29 28.95 0.30
N PRO A 657 12.27 28.38 -0.42
CA PRO A 657 13.37 27.64 0.19
C PRO A 657 14.21 28.56 1.08
N LYS A 658 14.77 28.03 2.19
CA LYS A 658 15.82 28.71 2.94
C LYS A 658 17.12 28.53 2.16
N LYS A 659 17.89 29.59 1.94
CA LYS A 659 19.31 29.45 1.55
C LYS A 659 20.01 28.88 2.79
N MET A 660 20.51 27.65 2.70
CA MET A 660 21.43 27.10 3.70
C MET A 660 22.77 27.81 3.62
#